data_AF-A0A916B298-F1
#
_entry.id   AF-A0A916B298-F1
#
_cell.length_a   1.000
_cell.length_b   1.000
_cell.length_c   1.000
_cell.angle_alpha   90.00
_cell.angle_beta   90.00
_cell.angle_gamma   90.00
#
_symmetry.space_group_name_H-M   'P 1'
#
loop_
_entity.id
_entity.type
_entity.pdbx_description
1 polymer ?
#
loop_
_entity_poly.entity_id
_entity_poly.type
_entity_poly.pdbx_seq_one_letter_code
_entity_poly.pdbx_strand_id
1 'polypeptide(L)'
;MKTNLITQRLSIFVATAIFSLSTLQSAYAAPGNLATAPLFLSNIVEPNLFFTLDDSGSMDYEIVVEDPMPGFNVTNGLPTNVAPPAAGGSRMGYFHPTQTELYNTRGRVPPSHEDSGSTAWDRYWVLRNHNGNKIYYNPATVYTPWPGAKANGDPMFEDANPTAAPDDPVNPDHTVDLTLRYEFDGSGIDVYLPTYYIWDDNNGNGIIEPGDNNTQVEISASDTAAMQNFANWWVYYRSRMNTTKAAIGAVINNTDGTRMGLGLFNGPNSSTSNIGTPKQTALESMNDAAKKRAFLTAFYGVKAPRAGTPGRESMQETGEMFINSGILPANLGGECQQNFNVFMSDGYWSENTSFTSIGNTDRDGTGEFDGGIYADTYSNTLADVAMKYYEEDLKGLADKVPTIPGVDEADHQHMVNFTIAFGVNGSLNPETAVPGTFAWPEPVHATNTTIDDMWHAALNSRGEYLNADSPEELEKSLGRAIAAVAERTATAAAVSINSAKLTTNTIVYLAEFNTNGWQGDLKAFKIKTDAQGNLDPGGELEANPTWRAATELNNRNISADPRVVMTHNGGKGVPFQWDKLSSDQQLDLRTNPSGGLDSDDVGKARLNYLKGSRVDEGTGNRFRERLSLLADLVNSGPVFVGAPDLRWPDKTPFPDAPGKRYSEYKNGPKKTRQEIVYAGANGGFMHGFDANTGREEFAYVANNLFSTNTAEGCIT
;
A
#
# COMPACT_ATOMS: atom_id res chain seq x y z
N MET A 1 -8.89 -74.62 45.42
CA MET A 1 -9.16 -73.22 44.98
C MET A 1 -8.05 -72.33 45.51
N LYS A 2 -7.19 -71.83 44.60
CA LYS A 2 -6.11 -70.84 44.73
C LYS A 2 -4.85 -71.35 44.04
N THR A 3 -4.74 -71.11 42.73
CA THR A 3 -3.50 -71.30 41.97
C THR A 3 -3.54 -70.37 40.75
N ASN A 4 -2.39 -69.78 40.41
CA ASN A 4 -2.12 -68.92 39.23
C ASN A 4 -2.29 -67.40 39.40
N LEU A 5 -1.53 -66.81 40.32
CA LEU A 5 -0.98 -65.46 40.14
C LEU A 5 0.49 -65.51 40.54
N ILE A 6 1.42 -65.41 39.58
CA ILE A 6 2.77 -64.79 39.69
C ILE A 6 3.61 -65.01 38.41
N THR A 7 3.27 -65.94 37.50
CA THR A 7 4.05 -66.18 36.26
C THR A 7 3.57 -65.43 35.01
N GLN A 8 2.68 -64.44 35.15
CA GLN A 8 2.08 -63.71 34.02
C GLN A 8 2.55 -62.25 33.87
N ARG A 9 3.57 -61.81 34.63
CA ARG A 9 4.10 -60.44 34.57
C ARG A 9 5.53 -60.29 34.02
N LEU A 10 6.20 -61.36 33.59
CA LEU A 10 7.58 -61.25 33.05
C LEU A 10 7.73 -61.54 31.54
N SER A 11 6.72 -62.16 30.89
CA SER A 11 6.82 -62.50 29.45
C SER A 11 6.13 -61.49 28.52
N ILE A 12 5.39 -60.51 29.06
CA ILE A 12 4.74 -59.46 28.25
C ILE A 12 5.67 -58.25 28.05
N PHE A 13 6.69 -58.05 28.89
CA PHE A 13 7.59 -56.89 28.77
C PHE A 13 8.73 -57.06 27.74
N VAL A 14 9.03 -58.29 27.30
CA VAL A 14 10.13 -58.53 26.33
C VAL A 14 9.62 -58.57 24.87
N ALA A 15 8.34 -58.85 24.65
CA ALA A 15 7.76 -58.83 23.29
C ALA A 15 7.40 -57.42 22.80
N THR A 16 7.12 -56.47 23.69
CA THR A 16 6.79 -55.08 23.33
C THR A 16 8.02 -54.21 23.03
N ALA A 17 9.21 -54.63 23.47
CA ALA A 17 10.47 -53.90 23.23
C ALA A 17 11.15 -54.26 21.89
N ILE A 18 10.76 -55.36 21.25
CA ILE A 18 11.36 -55.81 19.97
C ILE A 18 10.48 -55.45 18.76
N PHE A 19 9.17 -55.25 18.94
CA PHE A 19 8.27 -54.78 17.86
C PHE A 19 8.20 -53.25 17.71
N SER A 20 8.83 -52.50 18.61
CA SER A 20 8.93 -51.03 18.56
C SER A 20 10.25 -50.53 17.94
N LEU A 21 11.11 -51.44 17.43
CA LEU A 21 12.41 -51.09 16.82
C LEU A 21 12.49 -51.29 15.29
N SER A 22 11.38 -51.58 14.58
CA SER A 22 11.44 -51.91 13.14
C SER A 22 10.47 -51.16 12.22
N THR A 23 9.88 -50.06 12.66
CA THR A 23 9.26 -49.09 11.74
C THR A 23 9.90 -47.71 11.89
N LEU A 24 11.22 -47.66 11.65
CA LEU A 24 11.82 -46.46 11.08
C LEU A 24 11.31 -46.37 9.64
N GLN A 25 10.09 -45.84 9.47
CA GLN A 25 9.78 -45.18 8.21
C GLN A 25 10.73 -43.99 8.15
N SER A 26 11.65 -44.03 7.20
CA SER A 26 12.45 -42.88 6.79
C SER A 26 11.47 -41.76 6.47
N ALA A 27 11.27 -40.86 7.43
CA ALA A 27 10.72 -39.55 7.16
C ALA A 27 11.79 -38.84 6.32
N TYR A 28 11.63 -38.90 5.00
CA TYR A 28 12.28 -37.94 4.12
C TYR A 28 11.66 -36.59 4.44
N ALA A 29 12.32 -35.82 5.30
CA ALA A 29 12.11 -34.38 5.33
C ALA A 29 12.39 -33.86 3.92
N ALA A 30 11.52 -33.00 3.40
CA ALA A 30 11.76 -32.30 2.15
C ALA A 30 13.10 -31.55 2.24
N PRO A 31 13.89 -31.50 1.16
CA PRO A 31 15.22 -30.90 1.16
C PRO A 31 15.15 -29.43 1.58
N GLY A 32 15.73 -29.11 2.74
CA GLY A 32 15.82 -27.76 3.26
C GLY A 32 16.80 -26.93 2.44
N ASN A 33 16.26 -26.01 1.64
CA ASN A 33 17.04 -24.96 0.98
C ASN A 33 17.57 -23.96 2.01
N LEU A 34 18.64 -23.23 1.67
CA LEU A 34 19.00 -21.98 2.35
C LEU A 34 17.74 -21.12 2.51
N ALA A 35 17.51 -20.59 3.71
CA ALA A 35 16.27 -19.89 4.02
C ALA A 35 16.04 -18.72 3.05
N THR A 36 14.92 -18.77 2.34
CA THR A 36 14.47 -17.72 1.43
C THR A 36 13.68 -16.64 2.17
N ALA A 37 13.71 -16.62 3.50
CA ALA A 37 13.09 -15.65 4.40
C ALA A 37 13.75 -15.75 5.80
N PRO A 38 13.67 -14.73 6.67
CA PRO A 38 14.29 -14.75 8.00
C PRO A 38 13.79 -15.90 8.90
N LEU A 39 14.72 -16.56 9.61
CA LEU A 39 14.48 -17.78 10.39
C LEU A 39 13.66 -17.60 11.69
N PHE A 40 13.33 -16.37 12.10
CA PHE A 40 12.46 -16.15 13.27
C PHE A 40 10.97 -16.40 12.99
N LEU A 41 10.62 -16.74 11.74
CA LEU A 41 9.25 -16.96 11.29
C LEU A 41 9.01 -18.45 11.08
N SER A 42 8.64 -19.16 12.15
CA SER A 42 8.11 -20.51 12.01
C SER A 42 6.74 -20.47 11.32
N ASN A 43 6.66 -21.07 10.13
CA ASN A 43 5.45 -21.32 9.32
C ASN A 43 4.63 -20.08 8.92
N ILE A 44 5.05 -19.37 7.87
CA ILE A 44 4.28 -18.25 7.30
C ILE A 44 3.25 -18.79 6.29
N VAL A 45 1.98 -18.75 6.68
CA VAL A 45 0.87 -18.78 5.72
C VAL A 45 0.70 -17.37 5.14
N GLU A 46 0.47 -17.24 3.83
CA GLU A 46 0.19 -15.94 3.22
C GLU A 46 -1.15 -15.39 3.77
N PRO A 47 -1.20 -14.13 4.26
CA PRO A 47 -2.46 -13.53 4.67
C PRO A 47 -3.36 -13.32 3.44
N ASN A 48 -4.67 -13.32 3.67
CA ASN A 48 -5.64 -12.97 2.63
C ASN A 48 -5.91 -11.46 2.65
N LEU A 49 -5.82 -10.81 1.50
CA LEU A 49 -6.23 -9.43 1.27
C LEU A 49 -7.31 -9.42 0.18
N PHE A 50 -8.57 -9.34 0.59
CA PHE A 50 -9.70 -9.31 -0.32
C PHE A 50 -10.13 -7.86 -0.56
N PHE A 51 -10.35 -7.48 -1.82
CA PHE A 51 -10.85 -6.16 -2.18
C PHE A 51 -12.34 -6.26 -2.46
N THR A 52 -13.19 -5.59 -1.69
CA THR A 52 -14.62 -5.49 -1.96
C THR A 52 -14.90 -4.11 -2.50
N LEU A 53 -15.10 -4.04 -3.82
CA LEU A 53 -15.16 -2.82 -4.61
C LEU A 53 -16.60 -2.48 -4.98
N ASP A 54 -16.98 -1.25 -4.69
CA ASP A 54 -18.19 -0.63 -5.21
C ASP A 54 -18.09 -0.44 -6.73
N ASP A 55 -19.03 -1.03 -7.46
CA ASP A 55 -19.23 -0.90 -8.90
C ASP A 55 -20.57 -0.21 -9.23
N SER A 56 -21.11 0.56 -8.28
CA SER A 56 -22.33 1.35 -8.48
C SER A 56 -22.14 2.48 -9.51
N GLY A 57 -23.25 3.04 -9.97
CA GLY A 57 -23.22 4.07 -11.02
C GLY A 57 -22.55 5.37 -10.59
N SER A 58 -22.44 5.64 -9.29
CA SER A 58 -21.75 6.81 -8.76
C SER A 58 -20.23 6.71 -8.82
N MET A 59 -19.69 5.51 -8.96
CA MET A 59 -18.26 5.30 -9.18
C MET A 59 -17.81 5.77 -10.58
N ASP A 60 -18.75 5.94 -11.52
CA ASP A 60 -18.49 6.50 -12.85
C ASP A 60 -18.42 8.04 -12.86
N TYR A 61 -18.84 8.71 -11.78
CA TYR A 61 -18.88 10.16 -11.74
C TYR A 61 -17.49 10.80 -11.78
N GLU A 62 -17.39 11.90 -12.51
CA GLU A 62 -16.19 12.72 -12.71
C GLU A 62 -16.16 13.94 -11.76
N ILE A 63 -17.17 14.06 -10.90
CA ILE A 63 -17.32 15.16 -9.93
C ILE A 63 -17.42 14.60 -8.52
N VAL A 64 -16.50 15.07 -7.66
CA VAL A 64 -16.39 14.75 -6.24
C VAL A 64 -16.22 16.06 -5.49
N VAL A 65 -17.18 16.40 -4.64
CA VAL A 65 -17.19 17.66 -3.88
C VAL A 65 -17.44 17.38 -2.41
N GLU A 66 -16.90 18.23 -1.54
CA GLU A 66 -17.21 18.19 -0.12
C GLU A 66 -18.66 18.62 0.16
N ASP A 67 -19.27 18.08 1.20
CA ASP A 67 -20.59 18.49 1.70
C ASP A 67 -20.45 19.13 3.08
N PRO A 68 -20.83 20.41 3.27
CA PRO A 68 -21.43 21.32 2.30
C PRO A 68 -20.42 21.96 1.33
N MET A 69 -20.85 22.22 0.10
CA MET A 69 -20.09 22.98 -0.91
C MET A 69 -20.66 24.40 -1.06
N PRO A 70 -19.88 25.47 -0.81
CA PRO A 70 -20.38 26.84 -0.97
C PRO A 70 -20.95 27.12 -2.36
N GLY A 71 -22.15 27.68 -2.39
CA GLY A 71 -22.85 28.03 -3.63
C GLY A 71 -23.51 26.86 -4.37
N PHE A 72 -23.46 25.65 -3.82
CA PHE A 72 -24.12 24.45 -4.35
C PHE A 72 -24.94 23.75 -3.26
N ASN A 73 -26.01 23.07 -3.66
CA ASN A 73 -26.63 22.06 -2.80
C ASN A 73 -26.02 20.71 -3.16
N VAL A 74 -25.49 19.98 -2.18
CA VAL A 74 -24.97 18.63 -2.40
C VAL A 74 -26.08 17.62 -2.10
N THR A 75 -26.25 16.62 -2.96
CA THR A 75 -27.21 15.53 -2.74
C THR A 75 -26.59 14.24 -3.23
N ASN A 76 -26.35 13.30 -2.32
CA ASN A 76 -25.64 12.04 -2.56
C ASN A 76 -24.27 12.27 -3.21
N GLY A 77 -23.47 13.17 -2.64
CA GLY A 77 -22.11 13.48 -3.11
C GLY A 77 -22.02 14.22 -4.45
N LEU A 78 -23.15 14.66 -5.04
CA LEU A 78 -23.14 15.46 -6.25
C LEU A 78 -23.69 16.88 -6.03
N PRO A 79 -23.03 17.90 -6.60
CA PRO A 79 -23.55 19.25 -6.61
C PRO A 79 -24.77 19.35 -7.53
N THR A 80 -25.77 20.10 -7.09
CA THR A 80 -27.00 20.42 -7.82
C THR A 80 -27.16 21.93 -8.00
N ASN A 81 -27.76 22.33 -9.12
CA ASN A 81 -27.89 23.74 -9.50
C ASN A 81 -28.72 24.54 -8.49
N VAL A 82 -28.19 25.70 -8.08
CA VAL A 82 -28.93 26.71 -7.30
C VAL A 82 -29.57 27.75 -8.25
N ALA A 83 -30.39 27.29 -9.21
CA ALA A 83 -31.30 28.09 -10.08
C ALA A 83 -30.69 29.23 -10.97
N PRO A 84 -31.37 29.67 -12.06
CA PRO A 84 -32.73 29.31 -12.50
C PRO A 84 -32.79 28.39 -13.75
N PRO A 85 -33.98 27.83 -14.04
CA PRO A 85 -34.14 26.47 -14.55
C PRO A 85 -34.54 26.41 -16.03
N ALA A 86 -33.92 25.51 -16.78
CA ALA A 86 -34.60 24.84 -17.88
C ALA A 86 -34.49 23.33 -17.63
N ALA A 87 -35.60 22.74 -17.17
CA ALA A 87 -35.85 21.31 -16.96
C ALA A 87 -35.09 20.60 -15.81
N GLY A 88 -35.54 20.81 -14.56
CA GLY A 88 -35.36 19.89 -13.43
C GLY A 88 -33.92 19.77 -12.91
N GLY A 89 -33.67 20.24 -11.68
CA GLY A 89 -32.36 20.25 -11.00
C GLY A 89 -31.57 18.97 -11.25
N SER A 90 -30.69 19.03 -12.24
CA SER A 90 -29.92 17.87 -12.69
C SER A 90 -28.68 17.79 -11.83
N ARG A 91 -28.42 16.62 -11.23
CA ARG A 91 -27.17 16.33 -10.52
C ARG A 91 -26.04 16.41 -11.52
N MET A 92 -24.98 17.17 -11.24
CA MET A 92 -23.85 17.31 -12.16
C MET A 92 -22.81 16.27 -11.84
N GLY A 93 -22.56 15.35 -12.77
CA GLY A 93 -21.61 14.25 -12.59
C GLY A 93 -20.51 14.15 -13.64
N TYR A 94 -20.56 14.91 -14.75
CA TYR A 94 -19.70 14.68 -15.92
C TYR A 94 -19.23 15.96 -16.63
N PHE A 95 -18.01 15.92 -17.19
CA PHE A 95 -17.40 16.95 -18.04
C PHE A 95 -17.42 16.52 -19.51
N HIS A 96 -18.57 16.63 -20.20
CA HIS A 96 -18.66 16.28 -21.62
C HIS A 96 -19.31 17.37 -22.48
N PRO A 97 -18.75 17.69 -23.67
CA PRO A 97 -19.22 18.82 -24.48
C PRO A 97 -20.37 18.48 -25.45
N THR A 98 -20.49 17.25 -25.96
CA THR A 98 -21.48 16.92 -27.02
C THR A 98 -22.76 16.25 -26.52
N GLN A 99 -23.86 16.48 -27.26
CA GLN A 99 -25.21 15.98 -26.98
C GLN A 99 -25.40 14.47 -27.31
N THR A 100 -24.47 13.86 -28.04
CA THR A 100 -24.59 12.50 -28.58
C THR A 100 -24.25 11.41 -27.56
N GLU A 101 -25.30 10.67 -27.17
CA GLU A 101 -25.40 9.25 -26.76
C GLU A 101 -24.46 8.63 -25.70
N LEU A 102 -23.38 9.29 -25.28
CA LEU A 102 -22.42 8.75 -24.31
C LEU A 102 -22.98 8.65 -22.89
N TYR A 103 -23.70 9.69 -22.46
CA TYR A 103 -24.32 9.79 -21.14
C TYR A 103 -25.66 10.50 -21.28
N ASN A 104 -26.68 10.07 -20.53
CA ASN A 104 -28.01 10.67 -20.61
C ASN A 104 -27.93 12.19 -20.37
N THR A 105 -28.80 12.94 -21.04
CA THR A 105 -28.76 14.39 -21.25
C THR A 105 -28.92 15.28 -20.00
N ARG A 106 -28.71 14.75 -18.79
CA ARG A 106 -28.95 15.43 -17.50
C ARG A 106 -27.71 15.29 -16.62
N GLY A 107 -26.96 16.37 -16.40
CA GLY A 107 -25.87 16.41 -15.41
C GLY A 107 -24.48 16.79 -15.92
N ARG A 108 -24.38 17.61 -16.96
CA ARG A 108 -23.12 18.08 -17.53
C ARG A 108 -22.73 19.44 -16.97
N VAL A 109 -21.43 19.65 -16.73
CA VAL A 109 -20.89 20.97 -16.38
C VAL A 109 -20.49 21.72 -17.66
N PRO A 110 -21.23 22.76 -18.07
CA PRO A 110 -20.86 23.56 -19.24
C PRO A 110 -19.56 24.34 -19.02
N PRO A 111 -18.98 24.88 -20.10
CA PRO A 111 -17.89 25.84 -19.98
C PRO A 111 -18.29 27.05 -19.14
N SER A 112 -17.28 27.60 -18.48
CA SER A 112 -17.24 29.01 -18.09
C SER A 112 -17.52 29.89 -19.32
N HIS A 113 -18.63 30.62 -19.30
CA HIS A 113 -18.91 31.58 -20.35
C HIS A 113 -19.43 32.88 -19.76
N GLU A 114 -18.69 33.97 -20.00
CA GLU A 114 -19.03 35.33 -19.54
C GLU A 114 -20.19 35.98 -20.31
N ASP A 115 -20.69 35.38 -21.41
CA ASP A 115 -21.66 36.04 -22.29
C ASP A 115 -23.01 35.30 -22.35
N SER A 116 -23.88 35.50 -21.36
CA SER A 116 -25.34 35.30 -21.54
C SER A 116 -26.22 35.87 -20.40
N GLY A 117 -25.81 36.94 -19.69
CA GLY A 117 -26.67 37.57 -18.68
C GLY A 117 -27.20 36.65 -17.56
N SER A 118 -26.62 35.45 -17.41
CA SER A 118 -27.00 34.42 -16.44
C SER A 118 -25.79 34.12 -15.55
N THR A 119 -25.75 34.76 -14.38
CA THR A 119 -24.70 34.65 -13.35
C THR A 119 -24.59 33.27 -12.67
N ALA A 120 -25.38 32.29 -13.13
CA ALA A 120 -25.41 30.95 -12.57
C ALA A 120 -24.31 30.06 -13.15
N TRP A 121 -23.92 30.26 -14.43
CA TRP A 121 -22.87 29.47 -15.08
C TRP A 121 -21.46 29.89 -14.68
N ASP A 122 -21.29 31.14 -14.28
CA ASP A 122 -20.04 31.70 -13.73
C ASP A 122 -19.59 31.00 -12.44
N ARG A 123 -20.42 30.12 -11.85
CA ARG A 123 -20.11 29.44 -10.59
C ARG A 123 -19.42 28.08 -10.76
N TYR A 124 -19.51 27.47 -11.94
CA TYR A 124 -19.05 26.09 -12.14
C TYR A 124 -17.56 25.96 -12.43
N TRP A 125 -16.81 27.06 -12.52
CA TRP A 125 -15.35 27.01 -12.60
C TRP A 125 -14.74 26.25 -11.40
N VAL A 126 -15.41 26.30 -10.23
CA VAL A 126 -15.03 25.57 -9.01
C VAL A 126 -14.97 24.06 -9.26
N LEU A 127 -15.81 23.52 -10.14
CA LEU A 127 -15.80 22.10 -10.49
C LEU A 127 -14.65 21.73 -11.44
N ARG A 128 -13.99 22.71 -12.05
CA ARG A 128 -12.79 22.57 -12.90
C ARG A 128 -11.52 23.02 -12.17
N ASN A 129 -11.54 22.95 -10.85
CA ASN A 129 -10.42 23.22 -9.97
C ASN A 129 -10.29 22.05 -8.98
N HIS A 130 -9.07 21.54 -8.77
CA HIS A 130 -8.83 20.35 -7.93
C HIS A 130 -9.18 20.56 -6.44
N ASN A 131 -9.27 21.79 -5.95
CA ASN A 131 -9.71 22.08 -4.57
C ASN A 131 -11.23 21.96 -4.43
N GLY A 132 -11.98 22.32 -5.49
CA GLY A 132 -13.44 22.28 -5.51
C GLY A 132 -14.01 20.96 -5.99
N ASN A 133 -13.44 20.39 -7.06
CA ASN A 133 -13.66 19.02 -7.48
C ASN A 133 -12.39 18.20 -7.25
N LYS A 134 -12.43 17.35 -6.24
CA LYS A 134 -11.31 16.59 -5.71
C LYS A 134 -10.61 15.65 -6.70
N ILE A 135 -11.30 15.23 -7.75
CA ILE A 135 -10.73 14.37 -8.81
C ILE A 135 -10.41 15.13 -10.10
N TYR A 136 -10.60 16.45 -10.11
CA TYR A 136 -10.23 17.25 -11.27
C TYR A 136 -8.72 17.34 -11.44
N TYR A 137 -8.29 17.58 -12.69
CA TYR A 137 -6.89 17.74 -13.05
C TYR A 137 -6.16 18.74 -12.15
N ASN A 138 -5.09 18.29 -11.51
CA ASN A 138 -4.12 19.12 -10.80
C ASN A 138 -2.84 19.25 -11.64
N PRO A 139 -2.49 20.45 -12.13
CA PRO A 139 -1.26 20.64 -12.91
C PRO A 139 0.03 20.37 -12.12
N ALA A 140 -0.02 20.32 -10.79
CA ALA A 140 1.11 19.94 -9.94
C ALA A 140 1.29 18.41 -9.82
N THR A 141 0.31 17.61 -10.22
CA THR A 141 0.37 16.14 -10.19
C THR A 141 0.85 15.62 -11.53
N VAL A 142 1.73 14.61 -11.51
CA VAL A 142 2.10 13.83 -12.69
C VAL A 142 1.21 12.59 -12.77
N TYR A 143 0.37 12.51 -13.81
CA TYR A 143 -0.52 11.39 -14.04
C TYR A 143 0.12 10.36 -14.96
N THR A 144 0.22 9.12 -14.50
CA THR A 144 0.81 8.01 -15.25
C THR A 144 -0.24 6.94 -15.61
N PRO A 145 -0.06 6.18 -16.69
CA PRO A 145 -0.92 5.04 -17.00
C PRO A 145 -1.02 4.05 -15.83
N TRP A 146 -2.13 3.32 -15.75
CA TRP A 146 -2.30 2.32 -14.69
C TRP A 146 -1.17 1.28 -14.72
N PRO A 147 -0.59 0.94 -13.55
CA PRO A 147 0.60 0.09 -13.49
C PRO A 147 0.27 -1.37 -13.75
N GLY A 148 1.26 -2.12 -14.25
CA GLY A 148 1.11 -3.53 -14.58
C GLY A 148 2.00 -3.91 -15.74
N ALA A 149 2.36 -5.20 -15.82
CA ALA A 149 3.15 -5.72 -16.92
C ALA A 149 2.39 -6.84 -17.66
N LYS A 150 2.49 -6.83 -18.99
CA LYS A 150 2.05 -7.90 -19.88
C LYS A 150 2.98 -9.11 -19.76
N ALA A 151 2.62 -10.21 -20.43
CA ALA A 151 3.41 -11.44 -20.39
C ALA A 151 4.85 -11.31 -20.91
N ASN A 152 5.07 -10.35 -21.81
CA ASN A 152 6.36 -10.03 -22.40
C ASN A 152 7.16 -8.97 -21.62
N GLY A 153 6.64 -8.46 -20.50
CA GLY A 153 7.28 -7.42 -19.69
C GLY A 153 6.94 -5.98 -20.08
N ASP A 154 6.21 -5.77 -21.17
CA ASP A 154 5.74 -4.43 -21.57
C ASP A 154 4.67 -3.92 -20.59
N PRO A 155 4.52 -2.59 -20.43
CA PRO A 155 3.43 -2.01 -19.66
C PRO A 155 2.05 -2.52 -20.12
N MET A 156 1.14 -2.73 -19.16
CA MET A 156 -0.26 -3.06 -19.46
C MET A 156 -0.95 -1.90 -20.18
N PHE A 157 -0.70 -0.67 -19.76
CA PHE A 157 -1.21 0.56 -20.33
C PHE A 157 -0.04 1.49 -20.70
N GLU A 158 -0.21 2.25 -21.78
CA GLU A 158 0.77 3.21 -22.30
C GLU A 158 0.25 4.63 -22.12
N ASP A 159 1.08 5.63 -22.37
CA ASP A 159 0.65 7.03 -22.35
C ASP A 159 -0.55 7.26 -23.29
N ALA A 160 -1.54 8.02 -22.80
CA ALA A 160 -2.76 8.31 -23.55
C ALA A 160 -2.44 9.15 -24.79
N ASN A 161 -3.02 8.82 -25.95
CA ASN A 161 -2.86 9.62 -27.16
C ASN A 161 -3.72 10.90 -27.07
N PRO A 162 -3.14 12.12 -27.02
CA PRO A 162 -3.94 13.34 -26.85
C PRO A 162 -4.91 13.63 -28.01
N THR A 163 -4.66 13.13 -29.21
CA THR A 163 -5.57 13.33 -30.37
C THR A 163 -6.63 12.23 -30.53
N ALA A 164 -6.57 11.20 -29.69
CA ALA A 164 -7.49 10.08 -29.69
C ALA A 164 -7.57 9.46 -28.29
N ALA A 165 -7.86 10.28 -27.28
CA ALA A 165 -7.90 9.87 -25.89
C ALA A 165 -9.16 9.02 -25.65
N PRO A 166 -9.04 7.73 -25.26
CA PRO A 166 -10.19 6.88 -25.00
C PRO A 166 -11.01 7.35 -23.80
N ASP A 167 -12.31 7.05 -23.82
CA ASP A 167 -13.18 7.20 -22.67
C ASP A 167 -12.93 6.11 -21.61
N ASP A 168 -12.71 4.86 -22.01
CA ASP A 168 -12.34 3.77 -21.10
C ASP A 168 -10.97 3.17 -21.49
N PRO A 169 -10.01 3.01 -20.56
CA PRO A 169 -8.69 2.49 -20.90
C PRO A 169 -8.65 1.02 -21.35
N VAL A 170 -9.66 0.22 -20.98
CA VAL A 170 -9.71 -1.23 -21.23
C VAL A 170 -10.63 -1.57 -22.39
N ASN A 171 -11.81 -0.96 -22.43
CA ASN A 171 -12.83 -1.21 -23.44
C ASN A 171 -13.40 0.13 -23.94
N PRO A 172 -12.62 0.91 -24.72
CA PRO A 172 -13.07 2.20 -25.21
C PRO A 172 -14.25 2.02 -26.16
N ASP A 173 -15.34 2.74 -25.87
CA ASP A 173 -16.46 2.84 -26.79
C ASP A 173 -16.25 4.05 -27.73
N HIS A 174 -15.54 5.08 -27.26
CA HIS A 174 -15.28 6.32 -28.00
C HIS A 174 -13.88 6.90 -27.72
N THR A 175 -13.46 7.86 -28.55
CA THR A 175 -12.23 8.63 -28.34
C THR A 175 -12.52 10.12 -28.50
N VAL A 176 -11.78 10.95 -27.77
CA VAL A 176 -11.87 12.41 -27.79
C VAL A 176 -10.51 12.97 -28.22
N ASP A 177 -10.53 13.95 -29.13
CA ASP A 177 -9.34 14.71 -29.50
C ASP A 177 -9.23 15.92 -28.58
N LEU A 178 -8.38 15.80 -27.56
CA LEU A 178 -8.18 16.83 -26.54
C LEU A 178 -7.51 18.09 -27.11
N THR A 179 -7.01 18.06 -28.34
CA THR A 179 -6.39 19.22 -28.99
C THR A 179 -7.39 20.12 -29.70
N LEU A 180 -8.66 19.71 -29.81
CA LEU A 180 -9.72 20.44 -30.49
C LEU A 180 -10.67 21.16 -29.52
N ARG A 181 -11.37 22.17 -30.06
CA ARG A 181 -12.53 22.80 -29.41
C ARG A 181 -13.82 22.13 -29.88
N TYR A 182 -14.78 22.02 -28.97
CA TYR A 182 -16.06 21.36 -29.18
C TYR A 182 -17.22 22.30 -28.86
N GLU A 183 -18.25 22.30 -29.69
CA GLU A 183 -19.46 23.07 -29.40
C GLU A 183 -20.27 22.44 -28.26
N PHE A 184 -20.64 23.24 -27.25
CA PHE A 184 -21.47 22.79 -26.12
C PHE A 184 -22.95 22.73 -26.50
N ASP A 185 -23.55 21.54 -26.50
CA ASP A 185 -25.01 21.32 -26.56
C ASP A 185 -25.76 22.09 -27.69
N GLY A 186 -25.07 22.38 -28.81
CA GLY A 186 -25.64 23.14 -29.94
C GLY A 186 -25.90 24.62 -29.64
N SER A 187 -25.28 25.17 -28.59
CA SER A 187 -25.45 26.55 -28.13
C SER A 187 -24.56 27.57 -28.87
N GLY A 188 -23.68 27.12 -29.77
CA GLY A 188 -22.66 27.95 -30.42
C GLY A 188 -21.49 28.35 -29.51
N ILE A 189 -21.39 27.79 -28.30
CA ILE A 189 -20.30 28.03 -27.35
C ILE A 189 -19.21 26.98 -27.54
N ASP A 190 -17.99 27.42 -27.87
CA ASP A 190 -16.82 26.53 -27.99
C ASP A 190 -16.19 26.21 -26.63
N VAL A 191 -16.05 24.92 -26.34
CA VAL A 191 -15.40 24.36 -25.14
C VAL A 191 -14.03 23.84 -25.50
N TYR A 192 -13.04 24.16 -24.68
CA TYR A 192 -11.76 23.47 -24.70
C TYR A 192 -11.61 22.61 -23.44
N LEU A 193 -11.43 21.30 -23.62
CA LEU A 193 -11.42 20.35 -22.50
C LEU A 193 -10.17 20.46 -21.62
N PRO A 194 -8.95 20.60 -22.18
CA PRO A 194 -7.73 20.84 -21.40
C PRO A 194 -7.69 22.24 -20.79
N THR A 195 -8.56 22.46 -19.81
CA THR A 195 -8.73 23.74 -19.11
C THR A 195 -8.79 23.47 -17.62
N TYR A 196 -8.08 24.26 -16.82
CA TYR A 196 -8.20 24.26 -15.37
C TYR A 196 -8.26 25.70 -14.85
N TYR A 197 -8.63 25.85 -13.58
CA TYR A 197 -8.69 27.14 -12.92
C TYR A 197 -7.64 27.25 -11.83
N ILE A 198 -6.96 28.40 -11.77
CA ILE A 198 -6.21 28.83 -10.60
C ILE A 198 -7.16 29.66 -9.74
N TRP A 199 -7.17 29.40 -8.44
CA TRP A 199 -8.00 30.07 -7.45
C TRP A 199 -7.14 30.96 -6.56
N ASP A 200 -7.62 32.17 -6.28
CA ASP A 200 -7.07 33.05 -5.26
C ASP A 200 -8.07 33.16 -4.11
N ASP A 201 -7.66 32.74 -2.91
CA ASP A 201 -8.45 32.86 -1.69
C ASP A 201 -8.53 34.33 -1.23
N ASN A 202 -9.52 35.04 -1.74
CA ASN A 202 -9.69 36.47 -1.49
C ASN A 202 -10.01 36.80 -0.03
N ASN A 203 -10.61 35.86 0.71
CA ASN A 203 -11.10 36.08 2.07
C ASN A 203 -10.24 35.38 3.14
N GLY A 204 -9.32 34.49 2.73
CA GLY A 204 -8.34 33.80 3.57
C GLY A 204 -8.93 32.65 4.40
N ASN A 205 -10.10 32.13 4.05
CA ASN A 205 -10.79 31.08 4.81
C ASN A 205 -10.35 29.66 4.40
N GLY A 206 -9.57 29.50 3.34
CA GLY A 206 -9.12 28.20 2.82
C GLY A 206 -10.21 27.40 2.10
N ILE A 207 -11.35 28.01 1.77
CA ILE A 207 -12.51 27.38 1.15
C ILE A 207 -12.75 28.01 -0.21
N ILE A 208 -12.79 27.18 -1.25
CA ILE A 208 -13.10 27.63 -2.61
C ILE A 208 -14.59 27.94 -2.76
N GLU A 209 -14.90 29.16 -3.17
CA GLU A 209 -16.27 29.65 -3.35
C GLU A 209 -16.48 30.17 -4.77
N PRO A 210 -17.70 30.07 -5.33
CA PRO A 210 -17.97 30.61 -6.66
C PRO A 210 -17.70 32.11 -6.82
N GLY A 211 -17.68 32.86 -5.72
CA GLY A 211 -17.39 34.29 -5.72
C GLY A 211 -15.90 34.64 -5.68
N ASP A 212 -15.01 33.66 -5.56
CA ASP A 212 -13.58 33.90 -5.50
C ASP A 212 -12.97 34.29 -6.84
N ASN A 213 -11.87 35.03 -6.74
CA ASN A 213 -11.06 35.35 -7.91
C ASN A 213 -10.48 34.06 -8.45
N ASN A 214 -10.57 33.94 -9.77
CA ASN A 214 -10.08 32.79 -10.48
C ASN A 214 -9.49 33.21 -11.81
N THR A 215 -8.53 32.43 -12.28
CA THR A 215 -7.91 32.59 -13.59
C THR A 215 -8.08 31.30 -14.36
N GLN A 216 -8.75 31.37 -15.51
CA GLN A 216 -8.82 30.25 -16.44
C GLN A 216 -7.46 30.03 -17.11
N VAL A 217 -7.00 28.78 -17.14
CA VAL A 217 -5.81 28.37 -17.87
C VAL A 217 -6.16 27.26 -18.85
N GLU A 218 -5.95 27.52 -20.13
CA GLU A 218 -6.04 26.51 -21.19
C GLU A 218 -4.66 25.92 -21.46
N ILE A 219 -4.56 24.59 -21.47
CA ILE A 219 -3.34 23.85 -21.77
C ILE A 219 -3.14 23.85 -23.27
N SER A 220 -2.16 24.62 -23.75
CA SER A 220 -1.88 24.70 -25.19
C SER A 220 -1.59 23.33 -25.79
N ALA A 221 -2.18 23.01 -26.95
CA ALA A 221 -1.81 21.83 -27.73
C ALA A 221 -0.32 21.80 -28.16
N SER A 222 0.37 22.94 -28.09
CA SER A 222 1.82 23.02 -28.34
C SER A 222 2.68 22.70 -27.11
N ASP A 223 2.10 22.73 -25.90
CA ASP A 223 2.75 22.27 -24.67
C ASP A 223 2.57 20.76 -24.53
N THR A 224 3.45 20.02 -25.19
CA THR A 224 3.32 18.56 -25.30
C THR A 224 3.40 17.85 -23.95
N ALA A 225 4.13 18.40 -22.98
CA ALA A 225 4.26 17.80 -21.65
C ALA A 225 2.97 17.98 -20.83
N ALA A 226 2.44 19.21 -20.76
CA ALA A 226 1.20 19.47 -20.04
C ALA A 226 0.00 18.80 -20.72
N MET A 227 -0.03 18.76 -22.06
CA MET A 227 -1.07 18.07 -22.81
C MET A 227 -1.04 16.55 -22.58
N GLN A 228 0.15 15.93 -22.55
CA GLN A 228 0.29 14.50 -22.24
C GLN A 228 -0.19 14.20 -20.81
N ASN A 229 0.18 15.05 -19.84
CA ASN A 229 -0.25 14.91 -18.46
C ASN A 229 -1.77 15.00 -18.31
N PHE A 230 -2.40 15.97 -19.01
CA PHE A 230 -3.86 16.10 -19.04
C PHE A 230 -4.53 14.89 -19.72
N ALA A 231 -3.96 14.38 -20.82
CA ALA A 231 -4.47 13.18 -21.49
C ALA A 231 -4.39 11.95 -20.58
N ASN A 232 -3.31 11.79 -19.81
CA ASN A 232 -3.19 10.70 -18.85
C ASN A 232 -4.21 10.85 -17.71
N TRP A 233 -4.41 12.05 -17.16
CA TRP A 233 -5.50 12.30 -16.20
C TRP A 233 -6.87 11.94 -16.78
N TRP A 234 -7.15 12.42 -18.00
CA TRP A 234 -8.41 12.17 -18.70
C TRP A 234 -8.68 10.67 -18.81
N VAL A 235 -7.72 9.88 -19.27
CA VAL A 235 -7.92 8.45 -19.48
C VAL A 235 -7.93 7.67 -18.17
N TYR A 236 -7.00 7.95 -17.25
CA TYR A 236 -6.69 7.05 -16.13
C TYR A 236 -7.19 7.53 -14.76
N TYR A 237 -7.65 8.78 -14.60
CA TYR A 237 -7.98 9.35 -13.27
C TYR A 237 -9.29 10.14 -13.22
N ARG A 238 -9.88 10.52 -14.35
CA ARG A 238 -10.99 11.50 -14.38
C ARG A 238 -12.29 11.10 -13.66
N SER A 239 -12.46 9.84 -13.25
CA SER A 239 -13.62 9.33 -12.51
C SER A 239 -13.21 8.67 -11.20
N ARG A 240 -14.15 8.50 -10.25
CA ARG A 240 -13.91 7.80 -8.98
C ARG A 240 -13.34 6.38 -9.20
N MET A 241 -13.94 5.63 -10.12
CA MET A 241 -13.51 4.27 -10.49
C MET A 241 -12.12 4.26 -11.14
N ASN A 242 -11.79 5.25 -11.97
CA ASN A 242 -10.49 5.31 -12.62
C ASN A 242 -9.37 5.67 -11.64
N THR A 243 -9.61 6.65 -10.77
CA THR A 243 -8.72 6.99 -9.66
C THR A 243 -8.49 5.80 -8.72
N THR A 244 -9.58 5.10 -8.38
CA THR A 244 -9.53 3.85 -7.62
C THR A 244 -8.61 2.81 -8.25
N LYS A 245 -8.78 2.61 -9.56
CA LYS A 245 -8.00 1.62 -10.31
C LYS A 245 -6.53 2.00 -10.32
N ALA A 246 -6.20 3.28 -10.51
CA ALA A 246 -4.82 3.74 -10.42
C ALA A 246 -4.20 3.40 -9.05
N ALA A 247 -4.88 3.76 -7.96
CA ALA A 247 -4.37 3.60 -6.61
C ALA A 247 -4.22 2.12 -6.20
N ILE A 248 -5.29 1.32 -6.33
CA ILE A 248 -5.28 -0.10 -5.97
C ILE A 248 -4.42 -0.91 -6.95
N GLY A 249 -4.42 -0.55 -8.22
CA GLY A 249 -3.58 -1.17 -9.23
C GLY A 249 -2.09 -1.04 -8.91
N ALA A 250 -1.65 0.13 -8.44
CA ALA A 250 -0.28 0.36 -7.99
C ALA A 250 0.10 -0.54 -6.82
N VAL A 251 -0.81 -0.70 -5.86
CA VAL A 251 -0.63 -1.61 -4.73
C VAL A 251 -0.48 -3.05 -5.18
N ILE A 252 -1.42 -3.56 -5.96
CA ILE A 252 -1.43 -4.96 -6.40
C ILE A 252 -0.14 -5.25 -7.18
N ASN A 253 0.25 -4.34 -8.08
CA ASN A 253 1.45 -4.49 -8.89
C ASN A 253 2.71 -4.59 -8.03
N ASN A 254 2.77 -3.82 -6.93
CA ASN A 254 3.94 -3.71 -6.06
C ASN A 254 3.92 -4.62 -4.82
N THR A 255 2.87 -5.43 -4.63
CA THR A 255 2.72 -6.31 -3.46
C THR A 255 2.92 -7.78 -3.83
N ASP A 256 3.73 -8.49 -3.05
CA ASP A 256 3.95 -9.95 -3.11
C ASP A 256 3.68 -10.56 -1.71
N GLY A 257 3.70 -11.89 -1.59
CA GLY A 257 3.58 -12.58 -0.29
C GLY A 257 2.20 -12.50 0.38
N THR A 258 1.17 -12.14 -0.38
CA THR A 258 -0.23 -12.09 0.04
C THR A 258 -1.10 -12.83 -0.97
N ARG A 259 -2.23 -13.35 -0.50
CA ARG A 259 -3.28 -13.88 -1.37
C ARG A 259 -4.31 -12.79 -1.62
N MET A 260 -4.56 -12.45 -2.88
CA MET A 260 -5.52 -11.40 -3.23
C MET A 260 -6.72 -11.95 -4.00
N GLY A 261 -7.88 -11.35 -3.73
CA GLY A 261 -9.14 -11.62 -4.40
C GLY A 261 -9.97 -10.35 -4.50
N LEU A 262 -10.97 -10.35 -5.36
CA LEU A 262 -11.81 -9.19 -5.68
C LEU A 262 -13.27 -9.60 -5.58
N GLY A 263 -14.06 -8.83 -4.86
CA GLY A 263 -15.52 -8.87 -4.85
C GLY A 263 -16.08 -7.56 -5.37
N LEU A 264 -17.18 -7.63 -6.11
CA LEU A 264 -17.90 -6.47 -6.64
C LEU A 264 -19.26 -6.39 -5.97
N PHE A 265 -19.72 -5.16 -5.71
CA PHE A 265 -21.00 -4.96 -5.03
C PHE A 265 -22.18 -5.53 -5.82
N ASN A 266 -22.25 -5.23 -7.11
CA ASN A 266 -23.32 -5.67 -8.00
C ASN A 266 -22.88 -6.84 -8.89
N GLY A 267 -21.61 -6.86 -9.33
CA GLY A 267 -21.10 -7.91 -10.21
C GLY A 267 -21.66 -7.83 -11.64
N PRO A 268 -21.46 -8.85 -12.49
CA PRO A 268 -21.96 -8.84 -13.86
C PRO A 268 -23.50 -8.84 -13.88
N ASN A 269 -24.09 -7.68 -14.20
CA ASN A 269 -25.53 -7.54 -14.44
C ASN A 269 -25.87 -7.89 -15.90
N SER A 270 -27.03 -8.52 -16.15
CA SER A 270 -27.47 -8.95 -17.50
C SER A 270 -27.70 -7.81 -18.51
N SER A 271 -27.53 -6.55 -18.10
CA SER A 271 -27.77 -5.33 -18.88
C SER A 271 -26.51 -4.51 -19.19
N THR A 272 -25.38 -4.81 -18.56
CA THR A 272 -24.10 -4.12 -18.76
C THR A 272 -23.00 -5.16 -18.81
N SER A 273 -22.32 -5.23 -19.94
CA SER A 273 -21.26 -6.19 -20.22
C SER A 273 -20.02 -5.89 -19.37
N ASN A 274 -20.03 -6.33 -18.10
CA ASN A 274 -18.82 -6.74 -17.39
C ASN A 274 -18.31 -7.99 -18.13
N ILE A 275 -17.65 -7.81 -19.28
CA ILE A 275 -17.17 -8.92 -20.10
C ILE A 275 -16.09 -9.65 -19.30
N GLY A 276 -16.46 -10.72 -18.60
CA GLY A 276 -15.54 -11.71 -18.05
C GLY A 276 -15.12 -11.55 -16.59
N THR A 277 -15.52 -10.50 -15.86
CA THR A 277 -15.20 -10.38 -14.42
C THR A 277 -16.34 -10.97 -13.57
N PRO A 278 -16.09 -12.06 -12.82
CA PRO A 278 -17.10 -12.62 -11.91
C PRO A 278 -17.41 -11.65 -10.76
N LYS A 279 -18.59 -11.78 -10.12
CA LYS A 279 -18.93 -10.99 -8.92
C LYS A 279 -17.87 -11.15 -7.83
N GLN A 280 -17.23 -12.32 -7.75
CA GLN A 280 -16.08 -12.57 -6.88
C GLN A 280 -15.01 -13.40 -7.61
N THR A 281 -13.74 -13.09 -7.40
CA THR A 281 -12.60 -13.91 -7.83
C THR A 281 -12.10 -14.77 -6.68
N ALA A 282 -11.41 -15.87 -7.00
CA ALA A 282 -10.72 -16.66 -5.98
C ALA A 282 -9.57 -15.85 -5.34
N LEU A 283 -9.26 -16.19 -4.09
CA LEU A 283 -8.06 -15.72 -3.38
C LEU A 283 -6.84 -16.49 -3.87
N GLU A 284 -5.94 -15.78 -4.55
CA GLU A 284 -4.78 -16.35 -5.23
C GLU A 284 -3.48 -15.68 -4.77
N SER A 285 -2.39 -16.45 -4.67
CA SER A 285 -1.08 -15.91 -4.29
C SER A 285 -0.55 -14.93 -5.33
N MET A 286 -0.19 -13.72 -4.90
CA MET A 286 0.39 -12.69 -5.75
C MET A 286 1.87 -12.94 -6.07
N ASN A 287 2.50 -13.95 -5.45
CA ASN A 287 3.84 -14.42 -5.84
C ASN A 287 3.87 -15.06 -7.24
N ASP A 288 2.72 -15.50 -7.76
CA ASP A 288 2.61 -16.01 -9.12
C ASP A 288 2.31 -14.86 -10.08
N ALA A 289 3.29 -14.51 -10.92
CA ALA A 289 3.17 -13.43 -11.88
C ALA A 289 2.00 -13.61 -12.88
N ALA A 290 1.63 -14.84 -13.23
CA ALA A 290 0.49 -15.07 -14.11
C ALA A 290 -0.84 -14.80 -13.39
N LYS A 291 -0.95 -15.22 -12.13
CA LYS A 291 -2.13 -14.94 -11.29
C LYS A 291 -2.26 -13.46 -10.95
N LYS A 292 -1.15 -12.79 -10.62
CA LYS A 292 -1.12 -11.33 -10.43
C LYS A 292 -1.59 -10.58 -11.67
N ARG A 293 -1.08 -10.95 -12.87
CA ARG A 293 -1.56 -10.36 -14.13
C ARG A 293 -3.04 -10.62 -14.37
N ALA A 294 -3.51 -11.84 -14.13
CA ALA A 294 -4.93 -12.17 -14.27
C ALA A 294 -5.81 -11.35 -13.31
N PHE A 295 -5.35 -11.16 -12.07
CA PHE A 295 -6.01 -10.35 -11.07
C PHE A 295 -6.06 -8.87 -11.48
N LEU A 296 -4.93 -8.27 -11.87
CA LEU A 296 -4.86 -6.90 -12.40
C LEU A 296 -5.77 -6.73 -13.62
N THR A 297 -5.82 -7.72 -14.51
CA THR A 297 -6.68 -7.68 -15.71
C THR A 297 -8.16 -7.67 -15.32
N ALA A 298 -8.57 -8.53 -14.38
CA ALA A 298 -9.94 -8.59 -13.89
C ALA A 298 -10.32 -7.28 -13.16
N PHE A 299 -9.42 -6.75 -12.34
CA PHE A 299 -9.58 -5.52 -11.57
C PHE A 299 -9.72 -4.28 -12.47
N TYR A 300 -8.81 -4.10 -13.44
CA TYR A 300 -8.90 -2.99 -14.39
C TYR A 300 -10.12 -3.09 -15.32
N GLY A 301 -10.60 -4.30 -15.58
CA GLY A 301 -11.78 -4.56 -16.41
C GLY A 301 -13.14 -4.27 -15.75
N VAL A 302 -13.18 -3.94 -14.45
CA VAL A 302 -14.43 -3.62 -13.73
C VAL A 302 -15.10 -2.38 -14.34
N LYS A 303 -16.39 -2.45 -14.66
CA LYS A 303 -17.19 -1.28 -15.06
C LYS A 303 -18.12 -0.85 -13.92
N ALA A 304 -18.55 0.40 -13.95
CA ALA A 304 -19.50 0.99 -13.01
C ALA A 304 -20.90 1.12 -13.66
N PRO A 305 -21.70 0.05 -13.74
CA PRO A 305 -23.04 0.12 -14.31
C PRO A 305 -23.99 1.02 -13.50
N ARG A 306 -25.13 1.38 -14.10
CA ARG A 306 -26.23 2.06 -13.38
C ARG A 306 -26.89 1.11 -12.38
N ALA A 307 -26.26 0.95 -11.22
CA ALA A 307 -26.69 0.10 -10.13
C ALA A 307 -26.59 0.86 -8.79
N GLY A 308 -27.20 0.29 -7.75
CA GLY A 308 -27.08 0.80 -6.39
C GLY A 308 -25.77 0.38 -5.74
N THR A 309 -25.62 0.70 -4.47
CA THR A 309 -24.43 0.46 -3.65
C THR A 309 -24.76 -0.52 -2.51
N PRO A 310 -24.96 -1.83 -2.77
CA PRO A 310 -25.43 -2.80 -1.76
C PRO A 310 -24.39 -3.19 -0.69
N GLY A 311 -23.77 -2.22 -0.02
CA GLY A 311 -22.58 -2.43 0.81
C GLY A 311 -22.70 -3.50 1.89
N ARG A 312 -23.84 -3.55 2.61
CA ARG A 312 -24.09 -4.57 3.65
C ARG A 312 -24.11 -5.98 3.11
N GLU A 313 -24.76 -6.19 1.97
CA GLU A 313 -24.79 -7.48 1.27
C GLU A 313 -23.38 -7.86 0.82
N SER A 314 -22.64 -6.93 0.22
CA SER A 314 -21.31 -7.20 -0.31
C SER A 314 -20.29 -7.56 0.78
N MET A 315 -20.37 -6.90 1.95
CA MET A 315 -19.55 -7.27 3.10
C MET A 315 -19.97 -8.63 3.67
N GLN A 316 -21.27 -8.91 3.75
CA GLN A 316 -21.79 -10.23 4.17
C GLN A 316 -21.27 -11.34 3.25
N GLU A 317 -21.36 -11.16 1.93
CA GLU A 317 -20.83 -12.10 0.95
C GLU A 317 -19.30 -12.29 1.03
N THR A 318 -18.58 -11.26 1.46
CA THR A 318 -17.12 -11.35 1.69
C THR A 318 -16.81 -12.23 2.90
N GLY A 319 -17.54 -12.04 4.01
CA GLY A 319 -17.44 -12.90 5.19
C GLY A 319 -17.78 -14.36 4.86
N GLU A 320 -18.88 -14.60 4.15
CA GLU A 320 -19.26 -15.94 3.68
C GLU A 320 -18.20 -16.56 2.75
N MET A 321 -17.55 -15.76 1.90
CA MET A 321 -16.48 -16.24 1.03
C MET A 321 -15.28 -16.74 1.84
N PHE A 322 -14.89 -16.04 2.92
CA PHE A 322 -13.81 -16.48 3.81
C PHE A 322 -14.14 -17.82 4.48
N ILE A 323 -15.36 -17.96 5.02
CA ILE A 323 -15.85 -19.20 5.62
C ILE A 323 -15.75 -20.36 4.63
N ASN A 324 -16.35 -20.18 3.45
CA ASN A 324 -16.52 -21.26 2.49
C ASN A 324 -15.22 -21.65 1.80
N SER A 325 -14.39 -20.67 1.41
CA SER A 325 -13.29 -20.91 0.46
C SER A 325 -12.03 -20.06 0.66
N GLY A 326 -12.09 -18.95 1.40
CA GLY A 326 -10.96 -18.03 1.53
C GLY A 326 -9.84 -18.53 2.44
N ILE A 327 -10.19 -19.16 3.57
CA ILE A 327 -9.22 -19.68 4.53
C ILE A 327 -8.67 -21.04 4.08
N LEU A 328 -7.35 -21.17 4.08
CA LEU A 328 -6.66 -22.40 3.70
C LEU A 328 -6.94 -23.55 4.69
N PRO A 329 -6.77 -24.82 4.28
CA PRO A 329 -6.75 -25.94 5.21
C PRO A 329 -5.60 -25.87 6.22
N ALA A 330 -5.73 -26.56 7.36
CA ALA A 330 -4.70 -26.59 8.42
C ALA A 330 -3.31 -27.03 7.93
N ASN A 331 -3.23 -27.98 7.00
CA ASN A 331 -1.94 -28.45 6.45
C ASN A 331 -1.22 -27.42 5.58
N LEU A 332 -1.90 -26.32 5.21
CA LEU A 332 -1.34 -25.18 4.50
C LEU A 332 -1.25 -23.93 5.41
N GLY A 333 -1.47 -24.09 6.72
CA GLY A 333 -1.33 -23.02 7.71
C GLY A 333 -2.59 -22.21 7.98
N GLY A 334 -3.77 -22.66 7.55
CA GLY A 334 -5.05 -21.97 7.78
C GLY A 334 -5.34 -21.59 9.24
N GLU A 335 -4.83 -22.38 10.19
CA GLU A 335 -4.93 -22.13 11.64
C GLU A 335 -4.34 -20.77 12.06
N CYS A 336 -3.36 -20.27 11.30
CA CYS A 336 -2.66 -19.01 11.57
C CYS A 336 -3.04 -17.90 10.57
N GLN A 337 -4.01 -18.15 9.67
CA GLN A 337 -4.22 -17.26 8.52
C GLN A 337 -5.07 -16.04 8.88
N GLN A 338 -4.50 -14.86 8.70
CA GLN A 338 -5.20 -13.59 8.86
C GLN A 338 -5.97 -13.22 7.58
N ASN A 339 -7.15 -12.63 7.76
CA ASN A 339 -8.07 -12.31 6.67
C ASN A 339 -8.46 -10.83 6.74
N PHE A 340 -8.05 -10.08 5.72
CA PHE A 340 -8.30 -8.65 5.61
C PHE A 340 -9.22 -8.37 4.43
N ASN A 341 -10.13 -7.43 4.63
CA ASN A 341 -11.00 -6.92 3.59
C ASN A 341 -10.76 -5.42 3.40
N VAL A 342 -10.40 -4.99 2.20
CA VAL A 342 -10.37 -3.59 1.78
C VAL A 342 -11.71 -3.29 1.13
N PHE A 343 -12.60 -2.70 1.91
CA PHE A 343 -13.96 -2.38 1.50
C PHE A 343 -14.01 -0.92 1.05
N MET A 344 -14.23 -0.67 -0.24
CA MET A 344 -14.20 0.69 -0.76
C MET A 344 -15.49 1.04 -1.49
N SER A 345 -16.00 2.23 -1.19
CA SER A 345 -17.26 2.74 -1.72
C SER A 345 -17.25 4.27 -1.84
N ASP A 346 -18.21 4.80 -2.59
CA ASP A 346 -18.54 6.22 -2.62
C ASP A 346 -19.21 6.72 -1.32
N GLY A 347 -19.42 5.84 -0.34
CA GLY A 347 -19.87 6.16 1.01
C GLY A 347 -21.38 6.13 1.23
N TYR A 348 -22.18 6.28 0.18
CA TYR A 348 -23.65 6.38 0.27
C TYR A 348 -24.32 5.03 0.04
N TRP A 349 -23.98 4.04 0.87
CA TRP A 349 -24.49 2.70 0.68
C TRP A 349 -26.03 2.64 0.72
N SER A 350 -26.55 1.71 -0.09
CA SER A 350 -27.97 1.51 -0.35
C SER A 350 -28.46 0.14 0.11
N GLU A 351 -29.77 -0.01 0.35
CA GLU A 351 -30.37 -1.30 0.71
C GLU A 351 -30.61 -2.16 -0.52
N ASN A 352 -30.49 -3.48 -0.36
CA ASN A 352 -30.88 -4.46 -1.36
C ASN A 352 -31.68 -5.60 -0.73
N THR A 353 -32.45 -6.32 -1.55
CA THR A 353 -33.40 -7.35 -1.14
C THR A 353 -32.77 -8.68 -0.71
N SER A 354 -31.47 -8.88 -0.96
CA SER A 354 -30.78 -10.16 -0.71
C SER A 354 -30.00 -10.20 0.61
N PHE A 355 -29.90 -9.08 1.33
CA PHE A 355 -29.23 -9.04 2.64
C PHE A 355 -29.98 -9.91 3.65
N THR A 356 -29.26 -10.84 4.28
CA THR A 356 -29.82 -11.69 5.33
C THR A 356 -29.64 -11.00 6.68
N SER A 357 -30.74 -10.78 7.41
CA SER A 357 -30.71 -10.13 8.72
C SER A 357 -29.82 -10.89 9.71
N ILE A 358 -28.94 -10.16 10.39
CA ILE A 358 -27.99 -10.67 11.38
C ILE A 358 -28.28 -10.15 12.79
N GLY A 359 -29.18 -9.18 12.94
CA GLY A 359 -29.46 -8.55 14.23
C GLY A 359 -28.49 -7.41 14.55
N ASN A 360 -28.42 -7.03 15.82
CA ASN A 360 -27.36 -6.17 16.34
C ASN A 360 -26.33 -7.10 16.99
N THR A 361 -25.19 -7.31 16.34
CA THR A 361 -24.13 -8.20 16.81
C THR A 361 -23.10 -7.46 17.65
N ASP A 362 -23.07 -6.13 17.59
CA ASP A 362 -22.17 -5.33 18.42
C ASP A 362 -22.65 -5.13 19.88
N ARG A 363 -23.80 -5.72 20.23
CA ARG A 363 -24.43 -5.63 21.55
C ARG A 363 -25.21 -6.89 21.96
N ASP A 364 -25.15 -8.00 21.24
CA ASP A 364 -25.94 -9.18 21.57
C ASP A 364 -25.39 -10.02 22.74
N GLY A 365 -24.15 -9.74 23.17
CA GLY A 365 -23.46 -10.42 24.25
C GLY A 365 -23.02 -11.83 23.88
N THR A 366 -22.88 -12.13 22.58
CA THR A 366 -22.50 -13.47 22.10
C THR A 366 -20.98 -13.69 22.02
N GLY A 367 -20.19 -12.62 22.00
CA GLY A 367 -18.72 -12.63 22.05
C GLY A 367 -18.12 -11.87 23.24
N GLU A 368 -16.79 -11.89 23.38
CA GLU A 368 -16.05 -11.01 24.30
C GLU A 368 -15.58 -9.70 23.63
N PHE A 369 -15.86 -9.58 22.33
CA PHE A 369 -15.37 -8.51 21.47
C PHE A 369 -16.40 -7.40 21.20
N ASP A 370 -17.62 -7.56 21.71
CA ASP A 370 -18.73 -6.63 21.54
C ASP A 370 -18.84 -5.62 22.71
N GLY A 371 -19.81 -4.71 22.65
CA GLY A 371 -20.05 -3.76 23.73
C GLY A 371 -19.13 -2.52 23.75
N GLY A 372 -19.28 -1.69 24.78
CA GLY A 372 -18.41 -0.53 25.01
C GLY A 372 -18.43 0.50 23.87
N ILE A 373 -17.26 0.81 23.31
CA ILE A 373 -17.11 1.77 22.20
C ILE A 373 -17.57 1.20 20.85
N TYR A 374 -17.77 -0.12 20.78
CA TYR A 374 -18.16 -0.85 19.58
C TYR A 374 -19.66 -0.97 19.41
N ALA A 375 -20.44 -0.80 20.49
CA ALA A 375 -21.88 -1.04 20.48
C ALA A 375 -22.70 0.19 20.09
N ASP A 376 -23.84 -0.04 19.43
CA ASP A 376 -24.88 0.96 19.26
C ASP A 376 -26.31 0.44 19.64
N THR A 377 -27.35 1.03 19.05
CA THR A 377 -28.75 0.61 19.25
C THR A 377 -29.44 0.14 17.98
N TYR A 378 -28.75 0.18 16.85
CA TYR A 378 -29.24 -0.11 15.52
C TYR A 378 -28.91 -1.56 15.17
N SER A 379 -29.66 -2.15 14.24
CA SER A 379 -29.46 -3.55 13.86
C SER A 379 -29.29 -3.65 12.36
N ASN A 380 -28.57 -4.68 11.92
CA ASN A 380 -28.26 -4.93 10.54
C ASN A 380 -27.47 -3.77 9.89
N THR A 381 -26.59 -3.11 10.63
CA THR A 381 -25.69 -2.07 10.10
C THR A 381 -24.46 -2.70 9.42
N LEU A 382 -23.63 -1.92 8.71
CA LEU A 382 -22.31 -2.42 8.30
C LEU A 382 -21.46 -2.78 9.53
N ALA A 383 -21.59 -1.99 10.61
CA ALA A 383 -20.92 -2.26 11.87
C ALA A 383 -21.27 -3.63 12.46
N ASP A 384 -22.54 -4.04 12.38
CA ASP A 384 -22.98 -5.37 12.77
C ASP A 384 -22.38 -6.46 11.88
N VAL A 385 -22.37 -6.26 10.56
CA VAL A 385 -21.77 -7.24 9.62
C VAL A 385 -20.29 -7.44 9.93
N ALA A 386 -19.57 -6.34 10.17
CA ALA A 386 -18.16 -6.38 10.53
C ALA A 386 -17.91 -7.06 11.88
N MET A 387 -18.73 -6.78 12.91
CA MET A 387 -18.62 -7.43 14.22
C MET A 387 -18.84 -8.94 14.11
N LYS A 388 -19.89 -9.36 13.38
CA LYS A 388 -20.22 -10.78 13.22
C LYS A 388 -19.02 -11.59 12.71
N TYR A 389 -18.40 -11.15 11.61
CA TYR A 389 -17.27 -11.87 11.03
C TYR A 389 -15.93 -11.59 11.75
N TYR A 390 -15.92 -10.70 12.73
CA TYR A 390 -14.79 -10.50 13.64
C TYR A 390 -14.87 -11.46 14.83
N GLU A 391 -16.04 -11.62 15.46
CA GLU A 391 -16.21 -12.44 16.66
C GLU A 391 -16.41 -13.94 16.37
N GLU A 392 -16.97 -14.29 15.20
CA GLU A 392 -17.17 -15.69 14.80
C GLU A 392 -15.85 -16.33 14.30
N ASP A 393 -15.55 -17.55 14.77
CA ASP A 393 -14.54 -18.41 14.12
C ASP A 393 -15.04 -18.85 12.74
N LEU A 394 -14.40 -18.32 11.69
CA LEU A 394 -14.80 -18.50 10.31
C LEU A 394 -14.49 -19.90 9.75
N LYS A 395 -13.63 -20.72 10.38
CA LYS A 395 -13.20 -22.00 9.79
C LYS A 395 -13.25 -23.21 10.71
N GLY A 396 -13.34 -23.02 12.03
CA GLY A 396 -13.36 -24.13 12.98
C GLY A 396 -12.03 -24.89 13.03
N LEU A 397 -10.91 -24.21 12.73
CA LEU A 397 -9.57 -24.77 12.86
C LEU A 397 -9.02 -24.46 14.26
N ALA A 398 -7.77 -24.83 14.54
CA ALA A 398 -7.16 -24.40 15.79
C ALA A 398 -6.91 -22.88 15.78
N ASP A 399 -7.25 -22.22 16.88
CA ASP A 399 -7.05 -20.78 17.08
C ASP A 399 -5.56 -20.49 17.29
N LYS A 400 -4.90 -20.06 16.22
CA LYS A 400 -3.47 -19.70 16.18
C LYS A 400 -3.22 -18.45 15.36
N VAL A 401 -4.26 -17.65 15.10
CA VAL A 401 -4.10 -16.36 14.44
C VAL A 401 -3.28 -15.45 15.36
N PRO A 402 -2.22 -14.80 14.87
CA PRO A 402 -1.42 -13.90 15.69
C PRO A 402 -2.24 -12.73 16.24
N THR A 403 -2.12 -12.47 17.53
CA THR A 403 -2.80 -11.37 18.22
C THR A 403 -1.85 -10.20 18.52
N ILE A 404 -2.43 -9.01 18.66
CA ILE A 404 -1.78 -7.77 19.03
C ILE A 404 -2.53 -7.17 20.22
N PRO A 405 -1.93 -7.19 21.43
CA PRO A 405 -2.57 -6.64 22.62
C PRO A 405 -3.04 -5.19 22.42
N GLY A 406 -4.31 -4.94 22.75
CA GLY A 406 -4.95 -3.62 22.62
C GLY A 406 -5.28 -3.17 21.19
N VAL A 407 -5.04 -4.00 20.17
CA VAL A 407 -5.39 -3.71 18.77
C VAL A 407 -6.31 -4.79 18.23
N ASP A 408 -5.86 -6.04 18.26
CA ASP A 408 -6.56 -7.20 17.71
C ASP A 408 -6.27 -8.43 18.56
N GLU A 409 -7.21 -8.82 19.41
CA GLU A 409 -6.99 -9.86 20.43
C GLU A 409 -7.66 -11.20 20.07
N ALA A 410 -8.29 -11.30 18.90
CA ALA A 410 -8.93 -12.51 18.39
C ALA A 410 -7.87 -13.50 17.84
N ASP A 411 -7.77 -14.68 18.44
CA ASP A 411 -6.85 -15.74 18.01
C ASP A 411 -7.49 -16.79 17.09
N HIS A 412 -8.81 -16.72 16.90
CA HIS A 412 -9.56 -17.49 15.89
C HIS A 412 -9.44 -16.88 14.50
N GLN A 413 -9.82 -17.63 13.46
CA GLN A 413 -9.85 -17.07 12.10
C GLN A 413 -11.02 -16.10 11.98
N HIS A 414 -10.72 -14.81 11.82
CA HIS A 414 -11.68 -13.72 11.74
C HIS A 414 -11.38 -12.79 10.55
N MET A 415 -12.31 -11.87 10.25
CA MET A 415 -12.19 -10.85 9.20
C MET A 415 -12.00 -9.45 9.78
N VAL A 416 -10.94 -8.76 9.34
CA VAL A 416 -10.66 -7.35 9.66
C VAL A 416 -11.00 -6.47 8.44
N ASN A 417 -11.78 -5.40 8.62
CA ASN A 417 -12.19 -4.51 7.54
C ASN A 417 -11.45 -3.17 7.57
N PHE A 418 -10.77 -2.85 6.46
CA PHE A 418 -10.31 -1.52 6.13
C PHE A 418 -11.35 -0.87 5.22
N THR A 419 -12.07 0.11 5.75
CA THR A 419 -13.13 0.78 4.99
C THR A 419 -12.61 2.08 4.40
N ILE A 420 -12.88 2.31 3.12
CA ILE A 420 -12.43 3.50 2.40
C ILE A 420 -13.65 4.18 1.79
N ALA A 421 -13.96 5.38 2.26
CA ALA A 421 -14.92 6.29 1.63
C ALA A 421 -14.17 7.26 0.72
N PHE A 422 -14.68 7.51 -0.49
CA PHE A 422 -14.01 8.36 -1.46
C PHE A 422 -14.69 9.72 -1.64
N GLY A 423 -14.06 10.75 -1.07
CA GLY A 423 -14.37 12.16 -1.30
C GLY A 423 -15.68 12.63 -0.69
N VAL A 424 -16.07 12.05 0.45
CA VAL A 424 -17.34 12.30 1.12
C VAL A 424 -17.17 12.28 2.63
N ASN A 425 -17.92 13.11 3.34
CA ASN A 425 -17.85 13.21 4.80
C ASN A 425 -19.11 12.64 5.46
N GLY A 426 -18.90 11.94 6.58
CA GLY A 426 -19.96 11.52 7.48
C GLY A 426 -20.55 12.69 8.27
N SER A 427 -21.53 12.40 9.13
CA SER A 427 -22.03 13.39 10.10
C SER A 427 -21.06 13.61 11.26
N LEU A 428 -20.15 12.65 11.47
CA LEU A 428 -19.05 12.73 12.43
C LEU A 428 -17.72 12.92 11.70
N ASN A 429 -16.82 13.69 12.30
CA ASN A 429 -15.46 13.87 11.78
C ASN A 429 -14.50 12.91 12.50
N PRO A 430 -13.93 11.89 11.82
CA PRO A 430 -13.07 10.88 12.43
C PRO A 430 -11.74 11.43 12.99
N GLU A 431 -11.30 12.61 12.56
CA GLU A 431 -10.08 13.25 13.09
C GLU A 431 -10.28 13.90 14.46
N THR A 432 -11.53 14.23 14.81
CA THR A 432 -11.85 14.99 16.03
C THR A 432 -12.82 14.26 16.96
N ALA A 433 -13.65 13.38 16.41
CA ALA A 433 -14.59 12.58 17.18
C ALA A 433 -13.88 11.38 17.81
N VAL A 434 -14.12 11.17 19.11
CA VAL A 434 -13.51 10.07 19.88
C VAL A 434 -14.60 9.02 20.19
N PRO A 435 -14.49 7.78 19.67
CA PRO A 435 -15.46 6.72 19.96
C PRO A 435 -15.69 6.55 21.48
N GLY A 436 -16.96 6.35 21.86
CA GLY A 436 -17.41 6.31 23.26
C GLY A 436 -17.74 7.67 23.88
N THR A 437 -17.46 8.79 23.21
CA THR A 437 -17.87 10.14 23.67
C THR A 437 -19.14 10.66 22.99
N PHE A 438 -19.62 9.96 21.96
CA PHE A 438 -20.82 10.25 21.20
C PHE A 438 -21.66 8.97 21.02
N ALA A 439 -22.92 9.13 20.61
CA ALA A 439 -23.73 8.01 20.13
C ALA A 439 -23.60 7.91 18.61
N TRP A 440 -23.38 6.70 18.10
CA TRP A 440 -23.36 6.45 16.66
C TRP A 440 -24.68 6.92 16.02
N PRO A 441 -24.64 7.66 14.89
CA PRO A 441 -25.84 8.07 14.18
C PRO A 441 -26.57 6.86 13.59
N GLU A 442 -27.90 6.92 13.49
CA GLU A 442 -28.67 5.90 12.77
C GLU A 442 -28.23 5.86 11.30
N PRO A 443 -27.75 4.71 10.78
CA PRO A 443 -27.41 4.61 9.38
C PRO A 443 -28.68 4.68 8.52
N VAL A 444 -28.88 5.81 7.85
CA VAL A 444 -30.00 6.04 6.93
C VAL A 444 -29.50 5.95 5.50
N HIS A 445 -30.07 5.00 4.75
CA HIS A 445 -29.87 4.79 3.32
C HIS A 445 -29.54 6.05 2.52
N ALA A 446 -28.43 6.03 1.78
CA ALA A 446 -28.00 7.09 0.88
C ALA A 446 -27.90 8.50 1.53
N THR A 447 -27.56 8.57 2.82
CA THR A 447 -27.25 9.81 3.54
C THR A 447 -25.83 9.77 4.09
N ASN A 448 -25.30 10.87 4.62
CA ASN A 448 -23.95 10.89 5.19
C ASN A 448 -23.76 9.95 6.39
N THR A 449 -24.83 9.57 7.10
CA THR A 449 -24.76 8.62 8.23
C THR A 449 -24.31 7.21 7.81
N THR A 450 -24.41 6.83 6.53
CA THR A 450 -23.86 5.57 6.02
C THR A 450 -22.33 5.57 5.97
N ILE A 451 -21.71 6.76 5.90
CA ILE A 451 -20.26 6.94 5.98
C ILE A 451 -19.79 6.77 7.42
N ASP A 452 -20.58 7.26 8.39
CA ASP A 452 -20.32 7.00 9.82
C ASP A 452 -20.39 5.49 10.13
N ASP A 453 -21.34 4.77 9.51
CA ASP A 453 -21.46 3.31 9.61
C ASP A 453 -20.26 2.57 8.98
N MET A 454 -19.68 3.08 7.88
CA MET A 454 -18.42 2.54 7.36
C MET A 454 -17.27 2.72 8.35
N TRP A 455 -17.21 3.85 9.05
CA TRP A 455 -16.21 4.07 10.10
C TRP A 455 -16.42 3.12 11.27
N HIS A 456 -17.67 2.96 11.71
CA HIS A 456 -18.05 2.04 12.77
C HIS A 456 -17.74 0.58 12.40
N ALA A 457 -17.94 0.17 11.15
CA ALA A 457 -17.57 -1.15 10.65
C ALA A 457 -16.07 -1.44 10.69
N ALA A 458 -15.23 -0.46 10.33
CA ALA A 458 -13.80 -0.60 10.52
C ALA A 458 -13.48 -0.78 12.01
N LEU A 459 -14.05 0.05 12.89
CA LEU A 459 -13.83 -0.05 14.34
C LEU A 459 -14.27 -1.42 14.90
N ASN A 460 -15.44 -1.92 14.50
CA ASN A 460 -16.01 -3.18 15.00
C ASN A 460 -15.18 -4.41 14.61
N SER A 461 -14.54 -4.39 13.45
CA SER A 461 -13.59 -5.44 13.03
C SER A 461 -12.14 -5.12 13.34
N ARG A 462 -11.91 -4.10 14.17
CA ARG A 462 -10.61 -3.58 14.59
C ARG A 462 -9.74 -3.07 13.45
N GLY A 463 -10.26 -2.81 12.26
CA GLY A 463 -9.51 -2.22 11.15
C GLY A 463 -9.40 -0.70 11.23
N GLU A 464 -9.20 -0.06 10.07
CA GLU A 464 -9.05 1.40 9.95
C GLU A 464 -10.04 1.95 8.93
N TYR A 465 -10.63 3.09 9.26
CA TYR A 465 -11.44 3.89 8.34
C TYR A 465 -10.57 4.96 7.71
N LEU A 466 -10.70 5.09 6.40
CA LEU A 466 -9.96 6.05 5.62
C LEU A 466 -10.94 6.85 4.77
N ASN A 467 -10.78 8.16 4.80
CA ASN A 467 -11.43 9.05 3.84
C ASN A 467 -10.37 9.55 2.86
N ALA A 468 -10.67 9.45 1.58
CA ALA A 468 -9.77 9.86 0.51
C ALA A 468 -10.41 10.95 -0.34
N ASP A 469 -9.96 12.18 -0.15
CA ASP A 469 -10.48 13.37 -0.85
C ASP A 469 -9.66 13.75 -2.09
N SER A 470 -8.83 12.84 -2.60
CA SER A 470 -8.08 13.01 -3.86
C SER A 470 -7.49 11.67 -4.29
N PRO A 471 -7.06 11.52 -5.56
CA PRO A 471 -6.29 10.36 -5.99
C PRO A 471 -5.04 10.10 -5.12
N GLU A 472 -4.32 11.15 -4.74
CA GLU A 472 -3.10 11.05 -3.94
C GLU A 472 -3.39 10.63 -2.50
N GLU A 473 -4.44 11.19 -1.88
CA GLU A 473 -4.87 10.77 -0.54
C GLU A 473 -5.49 9.36 -0.56
N LEU A 474 -6.08 8.91 -1.67
CA LEU A 474 -6.51 7.53 -1.84
C LEU A 474 -5.31 6.59 -1.88
N GLU A 475 -4.29 6.91 -2.65
CA GLU A 475 -3.03 6.14 -2.69
C GLU A 475 -2.38 6.07 -1.31
N LYS A 476 -2.29 7.20 -0.59
CA LYS A 476 -1.72 7.26 0.76
C LYS A 476 -2.57 6.51 1.78
N SER A 477 -3.89 6.64 1.70
CA SER A 477 -4.83 5.95 2.58
C SER A 477 -4.77 4.44 2.37
N LEU A 478 -4.77 4.00 1.11
CA LEU A 478 -4.60 2.61 0.78
C LEU A 478 -3.22 2.10 1.22
N GLY A 479 -2.17 2.91 1.06
CA GLY A 479 -0.86 2.66 1.65
C GLY A 479 -0.95 2.39 3.15
N ARG A 480 -1.63 3.26 3.91
CA ARG A 480 -1.87 3.08 5.37
C ARG A 480 -2.66 1.81 5.68
N ALA A 481 -3.74 1.51 4.97
CA ALA A 481 -4.50 0.27 5.18
C ALA A 481 -3.60 -0.96 5.06
N ILE A 482 -2.74 -0.98 4.04
CA ILE A 482 -1.82 -2.10 3.84
C ILE A 482 -0.72 -2.07 4.91
N ALA A 483 -0.21 -0.88 5.29
CA ALA A 483 0.73 -0.69 6.42
C ALA A 483 0.20 -1.36 7.69
N ALA A 484 -1.06 -1.09 8.01
CA ALA A 484 -1.74 -1.69 9.13
C ALA A 484 -1.91 -3.21 8.95
N VAL A 485 -2.21 -3.70 7.74
CA VAL A 485 -2.16 -5.15 7.45
C VAL A 485 -0.76 -5.71 7.73
N ALA A 486 0.31 -5.01 7.36
CA ALA A 486 1.68 -5.45 7.58
C ALA A 486 2.09 -5.54 9.04
N GLU A 487 1.77 -4.47 9.77
CA GLU A 487 2.04 -4.40 11.19
C GLU A 487 1.33 -5.53 11.93
N ARG A 488 0.12 -5.90 11.46
CA ARG A 488 -0.63 -7.02 12.02
C ARG A 488 -0.10 -8.37 11.65
N THR A 489 0.43 -8.51 10.45
CA THR A 489 0.81 -9.84 9.98
C THR A 489 2.11 -10.34 10.58
N ALA A 490 2.97 -9.46 11.11
CA ALA A 490 4.35 -9.81 11.48
C ALA A 490 5.06 -10.64 10.38
N THR A 491 4.55 -10.57 9.14
CA THR A 491 5.06 -11.24 7.96
C THR A 491 5.83 -10.21 7.16
N ALA A 492 7.02 -10.61 6.71
CA ALA A 492 7.90 -9.82 5.86
C ALA A 492 7.36 -9.60 4.42
N ALA A 493 6.03 -9.52 4.23
CA ALA A 493 5.36 -9.42 2.94
C ALA A 493 4.51 -8.15 2.78
N ALA A 494 4.45 -7.30 3.80
CA ALA A 494 3.50 -6.23 3.79
C ALA A 494 4.25 -4.90 3.85
N VAL A 495 4.11 -4.20 2.71
CA VAL A 495 4.17 -2.75 2.57
C VAL A 495 5.53 -2.19 2.16
N SER A 496 5.66 -2.05 0.85
CA SER A 496 6.44 -1.00 0.21
C SER A 496 5.87 0.37 0.61
N ILE A 497 6.12 0.81 1.84
CA ILE A 497 6.13 2.23 2.20
C ILE A 497 7.56 2.59 2.53
N ASN A 498 8.06 3.56 1.77
CA ASN A 498 9.22 4.38 2.05
C ASN A 498 9.46 4.57 3.56
N SER A 499 10.38 3.81 4.14
CA SER A 499 10.43 3.59 5.60
C SER A 499 11.19 4.68 6.38
N ALA A 500 11.71 5.72 5.72
CA ALA A 500 12.19 6.93 6.38
C ALA A 500 12.60 8.02 5.38
N LYS A 501 12.13 9.26 5.61
CA LYS A 501 12.61 10.47 4.94
C LYS A 501 13.65 11.13 5.84
N LEU A 502 14.89 11.23 5.37
CA LEU A 502 15.87 12.13 5.97
C LEU A 502 16.05 13.35 5.08
N THR A 503 15.58 14.50 5.56
CA THR A 503 15.69 15.78 4.87
C THR A 503 16.95 16.50 5.34
N THR A 504 17.90 16.70 4.45
CA THR A 504 18.88 17.81 4.59
C THR A 504 18.30 19.04 3.87
N ASN A 505 18.94 20.21 3.95
CA ASN A 505 18.40 21.43 3.31
C ASN A 505 18.09 21.26 1.80
N THR A 506 18.65 20.28 1.09
CA THR A 506 18.47 20.12 -0.37
C THR A 506 18.32 18.68 -0.89
N ILE A 507 18.52 17.65 -0.05
CA ILE A 507 18.50 16.23 -0.45
C ILE A 507 17.66 15.40 0.51
N VAL A 508 16.88 14.48 -0.05
CA VAL A 508 16.09 13.46 0.63
C VAL A 508 16.66 12.07 0.33
N TYR A 509 16.98 11.32 1.39
CA TYR A 509 17.37 9.91 1.27
C TYR A 509 16.19 8.99 1.53
N LEU A 510 16.04 7.95 0.71
CA LEU A 510 14.93 7.02 0.71
C LEU A 510 15.45 5.58 0.71
N ALA A 511 15.15 4.82 1.76
CA ALA A 511 15.45 3.40 1.84
C ALA A 511 14.26 2.59 1.30
N GLU A 512 14.54 1.60 0.46
CA GLU A 512 13.55 0.72 -0.17
C GLU A 512 13.90 -0.75 0.05
N PHE A 513 12.88 -1.59 0.05
CA PHE A 513 13.01 -3.03 -0.07
C PHE A 513 12.01 -3.58 -1.10
N ASN A 514 12.41 -4.65 -1.76
CA ASN A 514 11.63 -5.35 -2.77
C ASN A 514 11.67 -6.85 -2.44
N THR A 515 10.48 -7.41 -2.23
CA THR A 515 10.22 -8.81 -1.90
C THR A 515 10.54 -9.77 -3.05
N ASN A 516 10.60 -9.28 -4.30
CA ASN A 516 11.09 -10.03 -5.44
C ASN A 516 12.62 -10.22 -5.35
N GLY A 517 13.04 -11.27 -4.65
CA GLY A 517 14.45 -11.66 -4.49
C GLY A 517 15.19 -11.01 -3.32
N TRP A 518 14.48 -10.37 -2.37
CA TRP A 518 15.03 -9.68 -1.18
C TRP A 518 16.09 -8.65 -1.53
N GLN A 519 15.70 -7.69 -2.37
CA GLN A 519 16.58 -6.63 -2.84
C GLN A 519 16.28 -5.34 -2.09
N GLY A 520 17.32 -4.64 -1.62
CA GLY A 520 17.19 -3.30 -1.07
C GLY A 520 17.76 -2.24 -2.00
N ASP A 521 17.34 -0.99 -1.80
CA ASP A 521 17.98 0.17 -2.39
C ASP A 521 18.01 1.36 -1.41
N LEU A 522 18.99 2.24 -1.59
CA LEU A 522 19.03 3.55 -0.96
C LEU A 522 19.14 4.58 -2.09
N LYS A 523 18.18 5.48 -2.16
CA LYS A 523 18.09 6.51 -3.19
C LYS A 523 18.30 7.89 -2.59
N ALA A 524 18.89 8.78 -3.35
CA ALA A 524 18.95 10.20 -3.01
C ALA A 524 18.19 11.02 -4.04
N PHE A 525 17.29 11.88 -3.58
CA PHE A 525 16.52 12.81 -4.40
C PHE A 525 16.86 14.24 -4.02
N LYS A 526 16.97 15.12 -4.99
CA LYS A 526 17.02 16.56 -4.71
C LYS A 526 15.60 17.09 -4.52
N ILE A 527 15.46 18.12 -3.71
CA ILE A 527 14.24 18.93 -3.67
C ILE A 527 14.27 19.82 -4.91
N LYS A 528 13.14 19.90 -5.63
CA LYS A 528 12.99 20.77 -6.81
C LYS A 528 13.33 22.21 -6.46
N THR A 529 13.84 22.93 -7.45
CA THR A 529 14.08 24.37 -7.36
C THR A 529 13.27 25.12 -8.41
N ASP A 530 12.79 26.32 -8.06
CA ASP A 530 12.19 27.23 -9.02
C ASP A 530 13.20 27.70 -10.09
N ALA A 531 12.72 28.41 -11.11
CA ALA A 531 13.56 28.95 -12.18
C ALA A 531 14.62 29.96 -11.70
N GLN A 532 14.53 30.44 -10.45
CA GLN A 532 15.46 31.36 -9.79
C GLN A 532 16.44 30.63 -8.85
N GLY A 533 16.33 29.31 -8.70
CA GLY A 533 17.18 28.46 -7.87
C GLY A 533 16.78 28.41 -6.39
N ASN A 534 15.59 28.89 -6.01
CA ASN A 534 15.06 28.71 -4.66
C ASN A 534 14.41 27.34 -4.53
N LEU A 535 14.52 26.73 -3.34
CA LEU A 535 13.87 25.45 -3.05
C LEU A 535 12.36 25.59 -3.11
N ASP A 536 11.72 24.55 -3.63
CA ASP A 536 10.27 24.42 -3.62
C ASP A 536 9.75 24.49 -2.18
N PRO A 537 8.85 25.44 -1.84
CA PRO A 537 8.30 25.56 -0.49
C PRO A 537 7.44 24.37 -0.06
N GLY A 538 6.91 23.58 -1.01
CA GLY A 538 6.21 22.32 -0.78
C GLY A 538 7.14 21.10 -0.62
N GLY A 539 8.46 21.25 -0.84
CA GLY A 539 9.44 20.19 -0.63
C GLY A 539 9.33 19.01 -1.61
N GLU A 540 8.80 19.27 -2.81
CA GLU A 540 8.66 18.29 -3.90
C GLU A 540 10.04 17.78 -4.37
N LEU A 541 10.13 16.51 -4.75
CA LEU A 541 11.37 15.87 -5.18
C LEU A 541 11.54 15.91 -6.69
N GLU A 542 12.78 15.98 -7.16
CA GLU A 542 13.13 15.71 -8.55
C GLU A 542 12.65 14.31 -8.96
N ALA A 543 12.15 14.15 -10.19
CA ALA A 543 11.53 12.89 -10.64
C ALA A 543 12.49 11.69 -10.65
N ASN A 544 13.78 11.95 -10.84
CA ASN A 544 14.81 10.91 -10.85
C ASN A 544 15.73 11.03 -9.64
N PRO A 545 16.12 9.90 -9.00
CA PRO A 545 17.13 9.93 -7.97
C PRO A 545 18.47 10.37 -8.57
N THR A 546 19.22 11.19 -7.82
CA THR A 546 20.59 11.58 -8.16
C THR A 546 21.51 10.36 -8.20
N TRP A 547 21.28 9.38 -7.33
CA TRP A 547 21.98 8.11 -7.32
C TRP A 547 21.14 7.01 -6.66
N ARG A 548 21.51 5.74 -6.94
CA ARG A 548 20.93 4.53 -6.37
C ARG A 548 22.04 3.60 -5.87
N ALA A 549 22.09 3.37 -4.57
CA ALA A 549 23.17 2.59 -3.95
C ALA A 549 23.21 1.14 -4.46
N ALA A 550 22.05 0.52 -4.73
CA ALA A 550 22.00 -0.82 -5.29
C ALA A 550 22.62 -0.89 -6.69
N THR A 551 22.36 0.11 -7.54
CA THR A 551 22.96 0.20 -8.89
C THR A 551 24.47 0.36 -8.80
N GLU A 552 24.95 1.27 -7.96
CA GLU A 552 26.39 1.49 -7.73
C GLU A 552 27.08 0.21 -7.24
N LEU A 553 26.47 -0.50 -6.27
CA LEU A 553 27.03 -1.73 -5.73
C LEU A 553 27.00 -2.88 -6.73
N ASN A 554 25.94 -3.03 -7.52
CA ASN A 554 25.83 -4.08 -8.54
C ASN A 554 26.80 -3.89 -9.70
N ASN A 555 27.08 -2.64 -10.08
CA ASN A 555 28.04 -2.31 -11.13
C ASN A 555 29.50 -2.37 -10.65
N ARG A 556 29.74 -2.47 -9.34
CA ARG A 556 31.07 -2.55 -8.75
C ARG A 556 31.76 -3.86 -9.14
N ASN A 557 32.91 -3.77 -9.78
CA ASN A 557 33.76 -4.93 -10.02
C ASN A 557 34.47 -5.34 -8.71
N ILE A 558 33.84 -6.24 -7.94
CA ILE A 558 34.31 -6.69 -6.62
C ILE A 558 35.75 -7.27 -6.65
N SER A 559 36.19 -7.82 -7.78
CA SER A 559 37.54 -8.37 -7.93
C SER A 559 38.62 -7.28 -8.05
N ALA A 560 38.28 -6.14 -8.66
CA ALA A 560 39.21 -5.03 -8.87
C ALA A 560 39.07 -3.91 -7.81
N ASP A 561 37.86 -3.70 -7.29
CA ASP A 561 37.52 -2.76 -6.22
C ASP A 561 36.71 -3.50 -5.13
N PRO A 562 37.37 -4.23 -4.22
CA PRO A 562 36.69 -5.01 -3.19
C PRO A 562 36.02 -4.12 -2.13
N ARG A 563 34.86 -4.57 -1.63
CA ARG A 563 34.13 -3.90 -0.54
C ARG A 563 34.96 -3.84 0.74
N VAL A 564 34.86 -2.73 1.46
CA VAL A 564 35.46 -2.55 2.79
C VAL A 564 34.48 -3.05 3.84
N VAL A 565 34.60 -4.34 4.18
CA VAL A 565 33.74 -4.99 5.18
C VAL A 565 34.51 -5.26 6.46
N MET A 566 33.94 -4.82 7.60
CA MET A 566 34.49 -4.99 8.93
C MET A 566 33.55 -5.82 9.82
N THR A 567 34.12 -6.42 10.87
CA THR A 567 33.37 -7.09 11.94
C THR A 567 34.10 -6.92 13.27
N HIS A 568 33.55 -7.46 14.35
CA HIS A 568 34.21 -7.57 15.64
C HIS A 568 34.44 -9.04 15.96
N ASN A 569 35.63 -9.45 16.38
CA ASN A 569 35.95 -10.87 16.62
C ASN A 569 35.79 -11.29 18.09
N GLY A 570 34.91 -10.62 18.82
CA GLY A 570 34.77 -10.71 20.28
C GLY A 570 35.78 -9.89 21.11
N GLY A 571 36.95 -9.54 20.56
CA GLY A 571 37.96 -8.73 21.27
C GLY A 571 38.22 -7.34 20.70
N LYS A 572 38.22 -7.20 19.37
CA LYS A 572 38.41 -5.92 18.67
C LYS A 572 37.77 -5.92 17.28
N GLY A 573 37.65 -4.74 16.68
CA GLY A 573 37.30 -4.60 15.26
C GLY A 573 38.38 -5.21 14.36
N VAL A 574 37.96 -5.99 13.37
CA VAL A 574 38.81 -6.65 12.38
C VAL A 574 38.17 -6.61 10.98
N PRO A 575 38.96 -6.73 9.89
CA PRO A 575 38.39 -6.95 8.56
C PRO A 575 37.61 -8.27 8.49
N PHE A 576 36.50 -8.27 7.73
CA PHE A 576 35.71 -9.49 7.46
C PHE A 576 36.46 -10.36 6.42
N GLN A 577 37.45 -11.09 6.93
CA GLN A 577 38.36 -11.96 6.18
C GLN A 577 38.61 -13.22 7.01
N TRP A 578 38.61 -14.38 6.37
CA TRP A 578 38.65 -15.70 7.02
C TRP A 578 39.68 -15.78 8.15
N ASP A 579 40.94 -15.43 7.88
CA ASP A 579 42.06 -15.53 8.84
C ASP A 579 42.03 -14.49 9.97
N LYS A 580 41.06 -13.56 9.95
CA LYS A 580 40.87 -12.52 10.98
C LYS A 580 39.67 -12.79 11.88
N LEU A 581 38.79 -13.69 11.47
CA LEU A 581 37.63 -14.11 12.25
C LEU A 581 38.03 -14.97 13.45
N SER A 582 37.20 -14.97 14.48
CA SER A 582 37.32 -15.93 15.58
C SER A 582 36.99 -17.36 15.12
N SER A 583 37.38 -18.37 15.91
CA SER A 583 37.01 -19.76 15.65
C SER A 583 35.50 -19.96 15.53
N ASP A 584 34.74 -19.25 16.36
CA ASP A 584 33.28 -19.39 16.44
C ASP A 584 32.62 -18.79 15.21
N GLN A 585 33.11 -17.65 14.73
CA GLN A 585 32.66 -17.05 13.47
C GLN A 585 33.00 -17.91 12.24
N GLN A 586 34.18 -18.55 12.23
CA GLN A 586 34.53 -19.50 11.17
C GLN A 586 33.65 -20.75 11.20
N LEU A 587 33.29 -21.21 12.41
CA LEU A 587 32.39 -22.35 12.61
C LEU A 587 30.98 -22.03 12.10
N ASP A 588 30.44 -20.87 12.46
CA ASP A 588 29.12 -20.40 12.00
C ASP A 588 29.08 -20.31 10.46
N LEU A 589 30.10 -19.70 9.84
CA LEU A 589 30.20 -19.62 8.38
C LEU A 589 30.40 -20.98 7.70
N ARG A 590 30.70 -22.05 8.42
CA ARG A 590 30.75 -23.44 7.91
C ARG A 590 29.48 -24.21 8.20
N THR A 591 28.62 -23.72 9.08
CA THR A 591 27.36 -24.37 9.38
C THR A 591 26.47 -24.29 8.16
N ASN A 592 26.04 -25.45 7.67
CA ASN A 592 25.17 -25.56 6.52
C ASN A 592 23.70 -25.60 6.96
N PRO A 593 22.75 -25.40 6.04
CA PRO A 593 21.32 -25.36 6.36
C PRO A 593 20.76 -26.62 7.01
N SER A 594 21.46 -27.75 6.90
CA SER A 594 21.08 -29.01 7.55
C SER A 594 21.64 -29.15 8.97
N GLY A 595 22.26 -28.09 9.51
CA GLY A 595 22.93 -28.07 10.81
C GLY A 595 24.25 -28.86 10.84
N GLY A 596 24.77 -29.26 9.68
CA GLY A 596 26.07 -29.92 9.52
C GLY A 596 27.20 -28.91 9.29
N LEU A 597 28.45 -29.37 9.39
CA LEU A 597 29.63 -28.54 9.15
C LEU A 597 30.23 -28.83 7.79
N ASP A 598 30.25 -27.83 6.91
CA ASP A 598 30.97 -27.84 5.65
C ASP A 598 32.49 -27.72 5.86
N SER A 599 33.26 -27.86 4.78
CA SER A 599 34.70 -27.63 4.78
C SER A 599 35.03 -26.13 4.91
N ASP A 600 36.26 -25.82 5.31
CA ASP A 600 36.77 -24.44 5.33
C ASP A 600 36.69 -23.76 3.95
N ASP A 601 36.79 -24.53 2.86
CA ASP A 601 36.70 -23.97 1.51
C ASP A 601 35.28 -23.48 1.19
N VAL A 602 34.24 -24.20 1.63
CA VAL A 602 32.85 -23.75 1.51
C VAL A 602 32.59 -22.55 2.42
N GLY A 603 33.14 -22.54 3.64
CA GLY A 603 33.04 -21.38 4.55
C GLY A 603 33.70 -20.12 3.97
N LYS A 604 34.86 -20.24 3.32
CA LYS A 604 35.51 -19.15 2.58
C LYS A 604 34.69 -18.70 1.38
N ALA A 605 34.09 -19.63 0.64
CA ALA A 605 33.20 -19.32 -0.47
C ALA A 605 31.97 -18.53 0.02
N ARG A 606 31.35 -18.95 1.13
CA ARG A 606 30.22 -18.26 1.77
C ARG A 606 30.60 -16.84 2.24
N LEU A 607 31.77 -16.68 2.86
CA LEU A 607 32.32 -15.36 3.21
C LEU A 607 32.47 -14.46 1.97
N ASN A 608 33.01 -14.99 0.87
CA ASN A 608 33.18 -14.24 -0.37
C ASN A 608 31.84 -13.91 -1.03
N TYR A 609 30.87 -14.82 -0.97
CA TYR A 609 29.50 -14.61 -1.43
C TYR A 609 28.84 -13.43 -0.70
N LEU A 610 28.92 -13.38 0.63
CA LEU A 610 28.42 -12.27 1.45
C LEU A 610 29.11 -10.94 1.12
N LYS A 611 30.38 -10.99 0.72
CA LYS A 611 31.15 -9.81 0.24
C LYS A 611 30.87 -9.45 -1.22
N GLY A 612 29.92 -10.13 -1.88
CA GLY A 612 29.44 -9.78 -3.22
C GLY A 612 30.00 -10.63 -4.36
N SER A 613 30.74 -11.72 -4.08
CA SER A 613 31.12 -12.69 -5.11
C SER A 613 29.88 -13.42 -5.63
N ARG A 614 29.76 -13.52 -6.96
CA ARG A 614 28.70 -14.26 -7.65
C ARG A 614 29.15 -15.62 -8.19
N VAL A 615 30.41 -16.01 -7.95
CA VAL A 615 31.02 -17.21 -8.54
C VAL A 615 30.30 -18.51 -8.17
N ASP A 616 29.75 -18.59 -6.96
CA ASP A 616 29.06 -19.77 -6.42
C ASP A 616 27.53 -19.64 -6.47
N GLU A 617 26.99 -18.65 -7.20
CA GLU A 617 25.55 -18.48 -7.41
C GLU A 617 25.04 -19.47 -8.47
N GLY A 618 24.05 -20.29 -8.10
CA GLY A 618 23.42 -21.32 -8.96
C GLY A 618 24.33 -22.48 -9.38
N THR A 619 25.64 -22.24 -9.49
CA THR A 619 26.70 -23.16 -9.90
C THR A 619 27.75 -23.29 -8.78
N GLY A 620 28.66 -24.26 -8.86
CA GLY A 620 29.64 -24.50 -7.78
C GLY A 620 28.97 -24.99 -6.50
N ASN A 621 29.08 -24.20 -5.41
CA ASN A 621 28.43 -24.49 -4.12
C ASN A 621 26.91 -24.26 -4.11
N ARG A 622 26.32 -23.77 -5.23
CA ARG A 622 24.87 -23.57 -5.41
C ARG A 622 24.25 -22.63 -4.37
N PHE A 623 24.95 -21.54 -4.06
CA PHE A 623 24.37 -20.46 -3.27
C PHE A 623 23.24 -19.78 -4.07
N ARG A 624 22.38 -19.07 -3.33
CA ARG A 624 21.25 -18.34 -3.89
C ARG A 624 21.70 -17.34 -4.95
N GLU A 625 21.12 -17.42 -6.15
CA GLU A 625 21.30 -16.40 -7.20
C GLU A 625 20.65 -15.08 -6.75
N ARG A 626 21.39 -13.98 -6.81
CA ARG A 626 20.93 -12.68 -6.31
C ARG A 626 20.63 -11.73 -7.45
N LEU A 627 19.49 -11.08 -7.43
CA LEU A 627 19.20 -10.00 -8.38
C LEU A 627 19.91 -8.69 -8.00
N SER A 628 20.16 -8.46 -6.71
CA SER A 628 20.95 -7.33 -6.19
C SER A 628 21.96 -7.79 -5.13
N LEU A 629 23.11 -7.12 -5.04
CA LEU A 629 24.12 -7.31 -3.99
C LEU A 629 23.77 -6.59 -2.68
N LEU A 630 22.88 -5.61 -2.73
CA LEU A 630 22.36 -4.92 -1.56
C LEU A 630 21.10 -5.66 -1.08
N ALA A 631 21.15 -6.21 0.13
CA ALA A 631 20.00 -6.80 0.79
C ALA A 631 18.97 -5.72 1.15
N ASP A 632 17.74 -6.14 1.40
CA ASP A 632 16.60 -5.30 1.77
C ASP A 632 16.88 -4.39 3.00
N LEU A 633 16.50 -3.11 2.90
CA LEU A 633 16.57 -2.14 3.99
C LEU A 633 15.21 -2.05 4.68
N VAL A 634 14.89 -3.04 5.52
CA VAL A 634 13.62 -3.12 6.26
C VAL A 634 13.76 -2.39 7.59
N ASN A 635 12.81 -1.49 7.90
CA ASN A 635 12.76 -0.75 9.17
C ASN A 635 14.06 0.00 9.54
N SER A 636 14.89 0.32 8.55
CA SER A 636 16.17 1.03 8.75
C SER A 636 16.06 2.47 8.27
N GLY A 637 15.87 3.40 9.22
CA GLY A 637 15.99 4.83 8.92
C GLY A 637 17.43 5.20 8.54
N PRO A 638 17.68 5.80 7.36
CA PRO A 638 19.02 6.24 6.99
C PRO A 638 19.48 7.36 7.93
N VAL A 639 20.75 7.33 8.33
CA VAL A 639 21.36 8.33 9.22
C VAL A 639 22.47 9.06 8.48
N PHE A 640 22.30 10.36 8.27
CA PHE A 640 23.33 11.22 7.66
C PHE A 640 24.34 11.71 8.69
N VAL A 641 25.61 11.60 8.35
CA VAL A 641 26.74 12.11 9.13
C VAL A 641 27.62 12.96 8.22
N GLY A 642 27.42 14.28 8.28
CA GLY A 642 28.23 15.28 7.57
C GLY A 642 29.07 16.14 8.51
N ALA A 643 29.47 17.35 8.08
CA ALA A 643 30.16 18.29 8.97
C ALA A 643 29.35 18.56 10.26
N PRO A 644 29.98 18.59 11.45
CA PRO A 644 29.28 18.87 12.70
C PRO A 644 28.71 20.29 12.72
N ASP A 645 27.40 20.45 12.96
CA ASP A 645 26.77 21.78 12.96
C ASP A 645 26.06 22.17 14.27
N LEU A 646 26.11 21.32 15.30
CA LEU A 646 25.51 21.66 16.60
C LEU A 646 26.19 22.90 17.23
N ARG A 647 25.47 23.57 18.12
CA ARG A 647 25.97 24.77 18.85
C ARG A 647 26.15 24.46 20.33
N TRP A 648 26.88 23.39 20.64
CA TRP A 648 27.16 23.05 22.03
C TRP A 648 28.00 24.13 22.70
N PRO A 649 27.61 24.61 23.89
CA PRO A 649 28.39 25.61 24.61
C PRO A 649 29.76 25.09 25.03
N ASP A 650 30.79 25.93 25.00
CA ASP A 650 32.11 25.62 25.59
C ASP A 650 32.11 25.95 27.09
N LYS A 651 31.13 25.41 27.83
CA LYS A 651 30.94 25.60 29.27
C LYS A 651 30.22 24.40 29.88
N THR A 652 30.45 24.16 31.17
CA THR A 652 29.79 23.10 31.95
C THR A 652 28.27 23.07 31.71
N PRO A 653 27.64 21.89 31.48
CA PRO A 653 28.20 20.53 31.60
C PRO A 653 29.04 20.04 30.41
N PHE A 654 29.22 20.84 29.36
CA PHE A 654 30.02 20.48 28.19
C PHE A 654 31.51 20.82 28.41
N PRO A 655 32.43 20.15 27.68
CA PRO A 655 33.86 20.44 27.79
C PRO A 655 34.21 21.90 27.46
N ASP A 656 34.95 22.55 28.36
CA ASP A 656 35.37 23.95 28.27
C ASP A 656 36.90 24.14 28.24
N ALA A 657 37.66 23.05 28.42
CA ALA A 657 39.11 23.04 28.33
C ALA A 657 39.60 23.16 26.86
N PRO A 658 40.61 23.99 26.56
CA PRO A 658 41.24 24.04 25.24
C PRO A 658 41.72 22.65 24.77
N GLY A 659 41.49 22.35 23.49
CA GLY A 659 41.68 21.03 22.87
C GLY A 659 40.55 20.02 23.10
N LYS A 660 39.53 20.35 23.90
CA LYS A 660 38.39 19.47 24.22
C LYS A 660 37.03 20.09 23.88
N ARG A 661 37.00 21.36 23.48
CA ARG A 661 35.77 22.11 23.20
C ARG A 661 35.05 21.58 21.97
N TYR A 662 33.72 21.64 21.98
CA TYR A 662 32.95 21.27 20.80
C TYR A 662 33.20 22.26 19.65
N SER A 663 33.42 23.54 19.94
CA SER A 663 33.74 24.54 18.92
C SER A 663 35.05 24.23 18.18
N GLU A 664 36.06 23.69 18.86
CA GLU A 664 37.34 23.28 18.27
C GLU A 664 37.19 21.98 17.47
N TYR A 665 36.39 21.03 17.95
CA TYR A 665 36.02 19.84 17.18
C TYR A 665 35.28 20.21 15.89
N LYS A 666 34.31 21.12 15.99
CA LYS A 666 33.49 21.62 14.87
C LYS A 666 34.31 22.40 13.85
N ASN A 667 35.11 23.36 14.30
CA ASN A 667 35.84 24.28 13.42
C ASN A 667 37.23 23.79 13.02
N GLY A 668 37.71 22.70 13.63
CA GLY A 668 39.01 22.11 13.39
C GLY A 668 38.96 20.95 12.38
N PRO A 669 39.59 19.79 12.67
CA PRO A 669 39.78 18.70 11.70
C PRO A 669 38.50 18.06 11.15
N LYS A 670 37.34 18.26 11.80
CA LYS A 670 36.06 17.65 11.36
C LYS A 670 35.18 18.60 10.54
N LYS A 671 35.65 19.83 10.29
CA LYS A 671 34.95 20.81 9.43
C LYS A 671 34.71 20.28 8.01
N THR A 672 35.62 19.46 7.49
CA THR A 672 35.55 18.86 6.15
C THR A 672 35.30 17.35 6.25
N ARG A 673 34.52 16.90 7.25
CA ARG A 673 34.16 15.49 7.39
C ARG A 673 33.35 15.05 6.17
N GLN A 674 33.79 13.97 5.51
CA GLN A 674 33.05 13.35 4.42
C GLN A 674 31.63 13.01 4.87
N GLU A 675 30.68 13.28 3.98
CA GLU A 675 29.27 13.05 4.21
C GLU A 675 28.92 11.59 3.90
N ILE A 676 28.47 10.86 4.92
CA ILE A 676 28.11 9.44 4.81
C ILE A 676 26.66 9.25 5.26
N VAL A 677 25.92 8.43 4.54
CA VAL A 677 24.58 7.95 4.92
C VAL A 677 24.70 6.51 5.38
N TYR A 678 24.30 6.22 6.60
CA TYR A 678 24.33 4.87 7.17
C TYR A 678 22.94 4.23 7.15
N ALA A 679 22.85 2.95 6.78
CA ALA A 679 21.61 2.18 6.84
C ALA A 679 21.88 0.69 7.14
N GLY A 680 21.04 0.07 7.95
CA GLY A 680 21.02 -1.36 8.20
C GLY A 680 20.25 -2.12 7.12
N ALA A 681 20.79 -3.25 6.69
CA ALA A 681 20.13 -4.17 5.77
C ALA A 681 19.88 -5.52 6.45
N ASN A 682 18.82 -6.20 6.03
CA ASN A 682 18.35 -7.47 6.59
C ASN A 682 19.32 -8.64 6.35
N GLY A 683 20.31 -8.48 5.46
CA GLY A 683 21.43 -9.42 5.32
C GLY A 683 22.43 -9.41 6.49
N GLY A 684 22.17 -8.64 7.56
CA GLY A 684 23.02 -8.55 8.75
C GLY A 684 24.14 -7.50 8.66
N PHE A 685 24.15 -6.69 7.60
CA PHE A 685 25.15 -5.65 7.39
C PHE A 685 24.56 -4.27 7.71
N MET A 686 25.33 -3.44 8.40
CA MET A 686 25.13 -1.99 8.37
C MET A 686 26.07 -1.39 7.33
N HIS A 687 25.54 -0.61 6.41
CA HIS A 687 26.24 -0.01 5.28
C HIS A 687 26.43 1.49 5.51
N GLY A 688 27.53 2.04 5.00
CA GLY A 688 27.80 3.48 4.92
C GLY A 688 28.06 3.88 3.47
N PHE A 689 27.21 4.74 2.93
CA PHE A 689 27.25 5.20 1.54
C PHE A 689 27.73 6.65 1.48
N ASP A 690 28.58 6.96 0.51
CA ASP A 690 28.94 8.35 0.21
C ASP A 690 27.68 9.13 -0.19
N ALA A 691 27.41 10.23 0.53
CA ALA A 691 26.17 10.97 0.42
C ALA A 691 25.95 11.63 -0.97
N ASN A 692 27.02 11.82 -1.74
CA ASN A 692 27.01 12.50 -3.04
C ASN A 692 26.93 11.51 -4.21
N THR A 693 27.41 10.29 -4.03
CA THR A 693 27.55 9.31 -5.13
C THR A 693 26.76 8.03 -4.92
N GLY A 694 26.34 7.72 -3.69
CA GLY A 694 25.68 6.45 -3.36
C GLY A 694 26.64 5.26 -3.29
N ARG A 695 27.95 5.48 -3.49
CA ARG A 695 28.98 4.43 -3.42
C ARG A 695 29.09 3.92 -1.99
N GLU A 696 29.07 2.60 -1.81
CA GLU A 696 29.34 1.98 -0.50
C GLU A 696 30.82 2.14 -0.11
N GLU A 697 31.05 2.94 0.93
CA GLU A 697 32.38 3.20 1.52
C GLU A 697 32.71 2.25 2.67
N PHE A 698 31.68 1.71 3.32
CA PHE A 698 31.83 0.91 4.53
C PHE A 698 30.68 -0.09 4.68
N ALA A 699 30.98 -1.28 5.18
CA ALA A 699 29.97 -2.19 5.71
C ALA A 699 30.46 -2.87 7.00
N TYR A 700 29.55 -3.13 7.92
CA TYR A 700 29.82 -3.73 9.22
C TYR A 700 28.88 -4.89 9.53
N VAL A 701 29.45 -6.02 9.94
CA VAL A 701 28.72 -7.20 10.43
C VAL A 701 28.96 -7.34 11.92
N ALA A 702 27.88 -7.27 12.71
CA ALA A 702 27.99 -7.31 14.16
C ALA A 702 28.29 -8.73 14.69
N ASN A 703 29.12 -8.83 15.74
CA ASN A 703 29.54 -10.14 16.29
C ASN A 703 28.38 -10.97 16.85
N ASN A 704 27.31 -10.31 17.33
CA ASN A 704 26.14 -10.98 17.89
C ASN A 704 25.24 -11.64 16.83
N LEU A 705 25.54 -11.47 15.53
CA LEU A 705 24.86 -12.16 14.44
C LEU A 705 25.43 -13.57 14.18
N PHE A 706 26.60 -13.87 14.73
CA PHE A 706 27.21 -15.20 14.64
C PHE A 706 26.81 -16.04 15.84
N SER A 707 26.61 -17.34 15.63
CA SER A 707 26.29 -18.27 16.70
C SER A 707 27.02 -19.59 16.55
N THR A 708 27.27 -20.26 17.68
CA THR A 708 27.87 -21.61 17.72
C THR A 708 26.83 -22.72 17.71
N ASN A 709 25.55 -22.37 17.84
CA ASN A 709 24.44 -23.32 17.77
C ASN A 709 24.09 -23.56 16.31
N THR A 710 24.11 -24.81 15.85
CA THR A 710 23.90 -25.13 14.43
C THR A 710 22.48 -24.88 13.93
N ALA A 711 21.55 -24.55 14.83
CA ALA A 711 20.19 -24.10 14.53
C ALA A 711 20.02 -22.56 14.57
N GLU A 712 21.07 -21.81 14.93
CA GLU A 712 21.03 -20.35 15.09
C GLU A 712 22.25 -19.75 14.38
N GLY A 713 22.02 -18.88 13.40
CA GLY A 713 23.05 -18.14 12.67
C GLY A 713 22.35 -17.15 11.73
N CYS A 714 22.67 -15.86 11.85
CA CYS A 714 21.83 -14.77 11.28
C CYS A 714 22.41 -14.10 10.03
N ILE A 715 23.45 -14.67 9.41
CA ILE A 715 24.08 -14.03 8.24
C ILE A 715 23.74 -14.82 6.98
N THR A 716 22.80 -14.29 6.19
CA THR A 716 22.22 -14.91 5.00
C THR A 716 22.75 -14.36 3.68
#